data_AF-A0A0F7DC55-F1
#
_entry.id   AF-A0A0F7DC55-F1
#
_cell.length_a   1.000
_cell.length_b   1.000
_cell.length_c   1.000
_cell.angle_alpha   90.00
_cell.angle_beta   90.00
_cell.angle_gamma   90.00
#
_symmetry.space_group_name_H-M   'P 1'
#
loop_
_entity.id
_entity.type
_entity.pdbx_description
1 polymer ?
#
loop_
_entity_poly.entity_id
_entity_poly.type
_entity_poly.pdbx_seq_one_letter_code
_entity_poly.pdbx_strand_id
1 'polypeptide(L)'
;MRGIVLFIASAILLVSLAGVGNAEYDPPGPPAVEVRVWLLSFTPLDNFDDGWNGKSDIRFEATGSAKDGQGYYTYFEYDHDTVSGKIVPKSKEGKEVMQILYRVRECWPVDLEVEIKATDVDNPPVDPDDYLGSAKFTVDKTLKKRFYSVVIPGKFVVNVYVEAVPVKEDSDKCSYFFDQPETKSSSIVTKSGANIYDFELANMLKMWIAEKGFANMLIFFQQCFGGGMTDDILKKIDGDIAVVSAAKHDEVAYGYNESSVGVKVDPFSREVIEGLKSGKSAKEIARNVEKKDEYGVYANKRYNGYVDKRSEHTQYKAKGEGDKVRLGKNADGSEVKSKHAIVFAGDPDDTYDWTEIKGFVDMLKGQGFSDEDIVVLAGSGRSAANPYVDGPGTKQALWNAIKDLSGKMNKDEQLVIFVTDHGNLEKTEKALDLLINDPVKQPVPVKNEELENEDVWILDEDFLEVLNTTDDNVPYISLMILPPTEIIEEDLTYEFLGNVTLHLNEFELEPEIIEPVYALDELPDLDAYEVVFPIYDEGILGRENVIELSFDQPEMFRPFTVEMLLISTGSIPRVIDAEKPVVEEPPRPELVLELTPVFDVANETLILSDSPILSEDEISELIASGDLFALMVEKKDWYNNNTHLVPGFVKDWLGNTRVNVEILMDDGSVMDIYMVVENAYINEFEKGKLNDATARASLSEETVRRIISSDDPVAEVQKAYSNGEIQYSGVGFVESVKVEVVKVIVKIYFIISDLLG
;
A
#
# COMPACT_ATOMS: atom_id res chain seq x y z
N MET A 1 20.58 -61.88 -10.94
CA MET A 1 21.05 -61.52 -12.30
C MET A 1 20.18 -60.37 -12.81
N ARG A 2 20.76 -59.17 -12.88
CA ARG A 2 20.47 -58.02 -13.77
C ARG A 2 19.04 -57.46 -13.97
N GLY A 3 18.93 -56.14 -13.75
CA GLY A 3 18.03 -55.18 -14.45
C GLY A 3 16.92 -54.62 -13.57
N ILE A 4 16.93 -53.35 -13.09
CA ILE A 4 16.72 -52.06 -13.79
C ILE A 4 15.35 -52.04 -14.49
N VAL A 5 14.41 -51.10 -14.36
CA VAL A 5 14.11 -49.87 -13.59
C VAL A 5 12.71 -49.43 -14.12
N LEU A 6 12.00 -48.62 -13.35
CA LEU A 6 10.90 -47.70 -13.74
C LEU A 6 9.46 -48.23 -13.88
N PHE A 7 8.57 -47.35 -13.40
CA PHE A 7 7.10 -47.26 -13.55
C PHE A 7 6.21 -47.87 -12.45
N ILE A 8 5.36 -46.98 -11.93
CA ILE A 8 4.15 -47.18 -11.10
C ILE A 8 4.36 -47.07 -9.58
N ALA A 9 4.39 -45.82 -9.09
CA ALA A 9 3.90 -45.47 -7.74
C ALA A 9 3.63 -43.96 -7.66
N SER A 10 2.53 -43.49 -8.27
CA SER A 10 1.94 -42.18 -7.98
C SER A 10 0.50 -42.15 -8.48
N ALA A 11 -0.38 -42.83 -7.75
CA ALA A 11 -1.83 -42.65 -7.84
C ALA A 11 -2.38 -43.08 -6.49
N ILE A 12 -2.57 -42.09 -5.60
CA ILE A 12 -3.51 -41.98 -4.46
C ILE A 12 -2.92 -40.91 -3.53
N LEU A 13 -3.20 -39.65 -3.84
CA LEU A 13 -3.52 -38.61 -2.85
C LEU A 13 -4.21 -37.46 -3.61
N LEU A 14 -5.51 -37.65 -3.83
CA LEU A 14 -6.41 -36.69 -4.47
C LEU A 14 -7.47 -36.31 -3.44
N VAL A 15 -7.09 -35.52 -2.42
CA VAL A 15 -8.00 -34.69 -1.60
C VAL A 15 -7.20 -33.50 -1.04
N SER A 16 -7.73 -32.30 -1.30
CA SER A 16 -7.47 -31.00 -0.63
C SER A 16 -6.06 -30.40 -0.67
N LEU A 17 -5.71 -29.81 -1.82
CA LEU A 17 -4.96 -28.54 -1.85
C LEU A 17 -5.63 -27.64 -2.89
N ALA A 18 -6.77 -27.08 -2.49
CA ALA A 18 -7.37 -25.92 -3.15
C ALA A 18 -7.35 -24.79 -2.13
N GLY A 19 -6.65 -23.71 -2.46
CA GLY A 19 -6.84 -22.39 -1.86
C GLY A 19 -5.86 -22.01 -0.75
N VAL A 20 -4.61 -21.74 -1.10
CA VAL A 20 -3.89 -20.57 -0.56
C VAL A 20 -3.19 -19.91 -1.74
N GLY A 21 -3.99 -19.25 -2.58
CA GLY A 21 -3.43 -18.25 -3.48
C GLY A 21 -3.15 -17.02 -2.64
N ASN A 22 -1.88 -16.64 -2.52
CA ASN A 22 -1.50 -15.30 -2.07
C ASN A 22 -2.06 -14.32 -3.09
N ALA A 23 -3.22 -13.76 -2.79
CA ALA A 23 -3.78 -12.65 -3.54
C ALA A 23 -3.05 -11.39 -3.08
N GLU A 24 -1.97 -11.03 -3.76
CA GLU A 24 -1.48 -9.65 -3.76
C GLU A 24 -2.51 -8.82 -4.57
N TYR A 25 -3.61 -8.44 -3.91
CA TYR A 25 -4.74 -7.77 -4.55
C TYR A 25 -5.23 -6.60 -3.73
N ASP A 26 -4.57 -5.44 -3.87
CA ASP A 26 -5.08 -4.17 -3.35
C ASP A 26 -5.43 -3.21 -4.51
N PRO A 27 -6.71 -3.15 -4.88
CA PRO A 27 -7.19 -2.00 -5.62
C PRO A 27 -8.28 -1.22 -4.90
N PRO A 28 -8.30 0.12 -5.07
CA PRO A 28 -8.98 1.05 -4.19
C PRO A 28 -10.23 1.61 -4.85
N GLY A 29 -11.40 1.32 -4.28
CA GLY A 29 -12.66 1.89 -4.71
C GLY A 29 -13.69 1.87 -3.59
N PRO A 30 -14.73 2.70 -3.66
CA PRO A 30 -15.81 2.71 -2.67
C PRO A 30 -16.44 1.30 -2.55
N PRO A 31 -16.93 0.89 -1.36
CA PRO A 31 -17.52 -0.43 -1.15
C PRO A 31 -18.55 -0.85 -2.20
N ALA A 32 -19.45 0.06 -2.57
CA ALA A 32 -20.44 -0.15 -3.60
C ALA A 32 -20.26 0.85 -4.74
N VAL A 33 -20.33 0.36 -5.98
CA VAL A 33 -20.22 1.16 -7.20
C VAL A 33 -21.35 0.86 -8.19
N GLU A 34 -21.70 1.84 -9.01
CA GLU A 34 -22.40 1.65 -10.27
C GLU A 34 -21.35 1.73 -11.38
N VAL A 35 -21.07 0.58 -11.99
CA VAL A 35 -20.20 0.46 -13.16
C VAL A 35 -21.00 0.85 -14.38
N ARG A 36 -20.47 1.74 -15.21
CA ARG A 36 -21.08 2.21 -16.46
C ARG A 36 -20.12 1.99 -17.61
N VAL A 37 -20.64 1.39 -18.68
CA VAL A 37 -19.92 1.18 -19.94
C VAL A 37 -20.49 2.15 -20.96
N TRP A 38 -19.63 2.99 -21.49
CA TRP A 38 -19.93 4.04 -22.45
C TRP A 38 -19.32 3.70 -23.81
N LEU A 39 -20.11 3.80 -24.88
CA LEU A 39 -19.62 3.83 -26.24
C LEU A 39 -18.96 5.19 -26.52
N LEU A 40 -17.67 5.15 -26.88
CA LEU A 40 -16.90 6.31 -27.31
C LEU A 40 -16.94 6.49 -28.82
N SER A 41 -16.72 5.40 -29.55
CA SER A 41 -16.67 5.39 -31.01
C SER A 41 -16.66 3.97 -31.53
N PHE A 42 -16.89 3.81 -32.82
CA PHE A 42 -16.63 2.55 -33.51
C PHE A 42 -16.02 2.80 -34.89
N THR A 43 -15.27 1.82 -35.39
CA THR A 43 -14.68 1.85 -36.73
C THR A 43 -15.15 0.60 -37.49
N PRO A 44 -15.88 0.74 -38.60
CA PRO A 44 -16.22 -0.40 -39.46
C PRO A 44 -14.96 -0.92 -40.15
N LEU A 45 -14.82 -2.25 -40.20
CA LEU A 45 -13.73 -2.97 -40.87
C LEU A 45 -14.16 -3.58 -42.21
N ASP A 46 -15.48 -3.62 -42.45
CA ASP A 46 -16.10 -4.18 -43.64
C ASP A 46 -17.00 -3.11 -44.30
N ASN A 47 -17.35 -3.34 -45.56
CA ASN A 47 -18.35 -2.53 -46.23
C ASN A 47 -19.75 -3.07 -45.89
N PHE A 48 -20.52 -2.27 -45.15
CA PHE A 48 -21.89 -2.60 -44.75
C PHE A 48 -22.95 -1.96 -45.63
N ASP A 49 -22.58 -1.26 -46.71
CA ASP A 49 -23.54 -0.68 -47.63
C ASP A 49 -24.54 -1.74 -48.11
N ASP A 50 -25.82 -1.56 -47.74
CA ASP A 50 -26.91 -2.47 -48.05
C ASP A 50 -27.28 -2.44 -49.55
N GLY A 51 -26.72 -1.48 -50.31
CA GLY A 51 -26.95 -1.27 -51.73
C GLY A 51 -28.37 -0.83 -52.09
N TRP A 52 -29.30 -0.76 -51.13
CA TRP A 52 -30.68 -0.33 -51.35
C TRP A 52 -30.78 1.19 -51.21
N ASN A 53 -30.26 1.75 -50.12
CA ASN A 53 -30.32 3.17 -49.85
C ASN A 53 -28.93 3.84 -49.73
N GLY A 54 -27.85 3.05 -49.84
CA GLY A 54 -26.46 3.49 -49.68
C GLY A 54 -26.00 3.52 -48.22
N LYS A 55 -26.82 2.99 -47.29
CA LYS A 55 -26.65 3.13 -45.84
C LYS A 55 -27.11 1.88 -45.09
N SER A 56 -26.54 1.66 -43.92
CA SER A 56 -26.92 0.62 -42.97
C SER A 56 -27.25 1.25 -41.62
N ASP A 57 -28.22 0.68 -40.92
CA ASP A 57 -28.67 1.16 -39.62
C ASP A 57 -28.11 0.23 -38.53
N ILE A 58 -26.93 0.56 -38.02
CA ILE A 58 -26.22 -0.27 -37.05
C ILE A 58 -26.76 -0.04 -35.64
N ARG A 59 -27.19 -1.11 -34.99
CA ARG A 59 -27.53 -1.14 -33.57
C ARG A 59 -26.43 -1.80 -32.76
N PHE A 60 -25.86 -1.06 -31.80
CA PHE A 60 -25.03 -1.64 -30.74
C PHE A 60 -25.86 -1.84 -29.48
N GLU A 61 -25.76 -3.02 -28.87
CA GLU A 61 -26.32 -3.34 -27.56
C GLU A 61 -25.26 -4.00 -26.68
N ALA A 62 -25.32 -3.80 -25.37
CA ALA A 62 -24.43 -4.49 -24.44
C ALA A 62 -25.19 -5.25 -23.34
N THR A 63 -24.65 -6.40 -22.97
CA THR A 63 -25.10 -7.22 -21.83
C THR A 63 -23.90 -7.56 -20.97
N GLY A 64 -24.12 -7.91 -19.70
CA GLY A 64 -23.04 -8.27 -18.80
C GLY A 64 -23.35 -9.53 -18.02
N SER A 65 -22.30 -10.10 -17.43
CA SER A 65 -22.33 -11.31 -16.60
C SER A 65 -23.12 -11.12 -15.29
N ALA A 66 -23.23 -9.89 -14.81
CA ALA A 66 -23.95 -9.56 -13.59
C ALA A 66 -25.47 -9.66 -13.76
N LYS A 67 -26.13 -10.37 -12.84
CA LYS A 67 -27.55 -10.72 -12.93
C LYS A 67 -28.50 -9.52 -12.95
N ASP A 68 -28.16 -8.46 -12.22
CA ASP A 68 -28.98 -7.25 -12.09
C ASP A 68 -28.51 -6.12 -13.01
N GLY A 69 -27.69 -6.45 -14.00
CA GLY A 69 -27.21 -5.53 -15.02
C GLY A 69 -28.29 -5.04 -15.97
N GLN A 70 -28.16 -3.79 -16.40
CA GLN A 70 -29.07 -3.18 -17.37
C GLN A 70 -28.30 -2.79 -18.64
N GLY A 71 -28.63 -3.49 -19.73
CA GLY A 71 -28.19 -3.16 -21.08
C GLY A 71 -29.01 -2.02 -21.71
N TYR A 72 -28.34 -1.29 -22.59
CA TYR A 72 -28.88 -0.24 -23.44
C TYR A 72 -28.49 -0.51 -24.89
N TYR A 73 -29.21 0.12 -25.80
CA TYR A 73 -28.88 0.10 -27.22
C TYR A 73 -28.78 1.52 -27.78
N THR A 74 -27.99 1.65 -28.84
CA THR A 74 -27.88 2.90 -29.62
C THR A 74 -27.87 2.57 -31.11
N TYR A 75 -28.45 3.46 -31.90
CA TYR A 75 -28.56 3.34 -33.35
C TYR A 75 -27.63 4.33 -34.05
N PHE A 76 -27.03 3.88 -35.14
CA PHE A 76 -26.21 4.71 -36.03
C PHE A 76 -26.60 4.44 -37.48
N GLU A 77 -27.03 5.50 -38.16
CA GLU A 77 -27.12 5.47 -39.62
C GLU A 77 -25.69 5.62 -40.16
N TYR A 78 -25.25 4.61 -40.89
CA TYR A 78 -23.91 4.48 -41.45
C TYR A 78 -23.99 4.47 -42.97
N ASP A 79 -23.21 5.31 -43.64
CA ASP A 79 -23.12 5.36 -45.10
C ASP A 79 -21.63 5.18 -45.44
N HIS A 80 -21.29 4.00 -45.97
CA HIS A 80 -19.89 3.62 -46.23
C HIS A 80 -19.22 4.55 -47.24
N ASP A 81 -19.98 5.04 -48.21
CA ASP A 81 -19.50 5.93 -49.27
C ASP A 81 -19.14 7.33 -48.74
N THR A 82 -19.72 7.74 -47.61
CA THR A 82 -19.52 9.08 -47.03
C THR A 82 -18.71 9.10 -45.74
N VAL A 83 -18.60 7.97 -45.04
CA VAL A 83 -17.92 7.88 -43.74
C VAL A 83 -16.88 6.75 -43.73
N SER A 84 -15.64 7.10 -44.04
CA SER A 84 -14.48 6.22 -43.87
C SER A 84 -13.77 6.51 -42.54
N GLY A 85 -13.69 5.51 -41.65
CA GLY A 85 -12.90 5.59 -40.42
C GLY A 85 -13.72 5.65 -39.13
N LYS A 86 -13.21 6.37 -38.12
CA LYS A 86 -13.75 6.40 -36.75
C LYS A 86 -15.05 7.20 -36.68
N ILE A 87 -16.11 6.58 -36.16
CA ILE A 87 -17.43 7.19 -35.97
C ILE A 87 -17.64 7.47 -34.48
N VAL A 88 -17.96 8.72 -34.17
CA VAL A 88 -18.18 9.20 -32.78
C VAL A 88 -19.67 9.55 -32.60
N PRO A 89 -20.33 9.14 -31.51
CA PRO A 89 -21.71 9.50 -31.24
C PRO A 89 -21.87 11.02 -31.09
N LYS A 90 -22.96 11.57 -31.63
CA LYS A 90 -23.27 13.01 -31.57
C LYS A 90 -24.60 13.28 -30.88
N SER A 91 -24.69 14.39 -30.15
CA SER A 91 -25.93 14.93 -29.59
C SER A 91 -26.84 15.47 -30.70
N LYS A 92 -28.08 15.84 -30.34
CA LYS A 92 -29.03 16.49 -31.28
C LYS A 92 -28.48 17.82 -31.82
N GLU A 93 -27.60 18.47 -31.08
CA GLU A 93 -26.91 19.72 -31.43
C GLU A 93 -25.61 19.47 -32.21
N GLY A 94 -25.29 18.22 -32.55
CA GLY A 94 -24.12 17.82 -33.33
C GLY A 94 -22.80 17.77 -32.55
N LYS A 95 -22.84 17.88 -31.21
CA LYS A 95 -21.64 17.78 -30.35
C LYS A 95 -21.30 16.32 -30.08
N GLU A 96 -20.01 16.00 -30.03
CA GLU A 96 -19.57 14.65 -29.63
C GLU A 96 -20.01 14.34 -28.19
N VAL A 97 -20.53 13.12 -28.00
CA VAL A 97 -21.02 12.63 -26.71
C VAL A 97 -20.70 11.14 -26.56
N MET A 98 -20.69 10.67 -25.31
CA MET A 98 -20.67 9.25 -25.00
C MET A 98 -22.09 8.71 -24.88
N GLN A 99 -22.34 7.49 -25.36
CA GLN A 99 -23.63 6.80 -25.22
C GLN A 99 -23.50 5.64 -24.24
N ILE A 100 -24.40 5.52 -23.26
CA ILE A 100 -24.35 4.42 -22.31
C ILE A 100 -24.80 3.12 -23.00
N LEU A 101 -24.01 2.05 -22.85
CA LEU A 101 -24.32 0.72 -23.37
C LEU A 101 -24.73 -0.24 -22.25
N TYR A 102 -24.16 -0.09 -21.06
CA TYR A 102 -24.44 -0.98 -19.95
C TYR A 102 -24.24 -0.27 -18.61
N ARG A 103 -25.06 -0.63 -17.62
CA ARG A 103 -24.84 -0.24 -16.22
C ARG A 103 -25.15 -1.38 -15.27
N VAL A 104 -24.42 -1.47 -14.17
CA VAL A 104 -24.71 -2.42 -13.10
C VAL A 104 -24.20 -1.90 -11.77
N ARG A 105 -24.86 -2.28 -10.66
CA ARG A 105 -24.37 -2.01 -9.31
C ARG A 105 -23.63 -3.23 -8.80
N GLU A 106 -22.40 -3.03 -8.34
CA GLU A 106 -21.48 -4.09 -7.92
C GLU A 106 -20.75 -3.69 -6.64
N CYS A 107 -20.25 -4.71 -5.93
CA CYS A 107 -19.25 -4.49 -4.89
C CYS A 107 -17.86 -4.38 -5.52
N TRP A 108 -16.99 -3.61 -4.87
CA TRP A 108 -15.59 -3.52 -5.26
C TRP A 108 -14.77 -4.66 -4.64
N PRO A 109 -13.78 -5.27 -5.35
CA PRO A 109 -13.38 -5.02 -6.74
C PRO A 109 -14.41 -5.56 -7.74
N VAL A 110 -14.50 -4.92 -8.90
CA VAL A 110 -15.52 -5.22 -9.92
C VAL A 110 -15.24 -6.55 -10.60
N ASP A 111 -16.14 -7.52 -10.50
CA ASP A 111 -16.05 -8.77 -11.26
C ASP A 111 -17.10 -8.77 -12.38
N LEU A 112 -16.76 -8.21 -13.53
CA LEU A 112 -17.71 -7.96 -14.62
C LEU A 112 -17.12 -8.27 -16.00
N GLU A 113 -17.69 -9.25 -16.68
CA GLU A 113 -17.58 -9.44 -18.13
C GLU A 113 -18.74 -8.74 -18.84
N VAL A 114 -18.45 -8.02 -19.93
CA VAL A 114 -19.43 -7.32 -20.77
C VAL A 114 -19.31 -7.79 -22.21
N GLU A 115 -20.45 -8.12 -22.82
CA GLU A 115 -20.59 -8.48 -24.23
C GLU A 115 -21.22 -7.32 -25.00
N ILE A 116 -20.59 -6.89 -26.10
CA ILE A 116 -21.13 -5.92 -27.05
C ILE A 116 -21.58 -6.68 -28.30
N LYS A 117 -22.84 -6.50 -28.68
CA LYS A 117 -23.46 -7.08 -29.87
C LYS A 117 -23.80 -5.99 -30.87
N ALA A 118 -23.53 -6.26 -32.15
CA ALA A 118 -23.91 -5.43 -33.29
C ALA A 118 -24.99 -6.14 -34.12
N THR A 119 -25.99 -5.40 -34.56
CA THR A 119 -27.06 -5.88 -35.46
C THR A 119 -27.28 -4.84 -36.54
N ASP A 120 -27.51 -5.27 -37.78
CA ASP A 120 -28.04 -4.40 -38.82
C ASP A 120 -29.56 -4.30 -38.68
N VAL A 121 -30.12 -3.10 -38.82
CA VAL A 121 -31.53 -2.83 -38.54
C VAL A 121 -32.17 -2.14 -39.72
N ASP A 122 -32.51 -2.92 -40.75
CA ASP A 122 -33.23 -2.41 -41.92
C ASP A 122 -34.55 -1.70 -41.56
N ASN A 123 -34.92 -0.74 -42.40
CA ASN A 123 -36.26 -0.13 -42.39
C ASN A 123 -36.93 -0.17 -43.78
N PRO A 124 -37.96 -1.01 -44.00
CA PRO A 124 -38.60 -1.90 -43.03
C PRO A 124 -37.71 -3.13 -42.72
N PRO A 125 -37.73 -3.66 -41.49
CA PRO A 125 -36.87 -4.76 -41.09
C PRO A 125 -37.14 -5.99 -41.96
N VAL A 126 -36.16 -6.38 -42.77
CA VAL A 126 -36.23 -7.61 -43.59
C VAL A 126 -35.96 -8.82 -42.71
N ASP A 127 -35.02 -8.69 -41.76
CA ASP A 127 -34.81 -9.61 -40.63
C ASP A 127 -34.35 -8.81 -39.39
N PRO A 128 -35.16 -8.72 -38.30
CA PRO A 128 -34.76 -8.02 -37.08
C PRO A 128 -33.58 -8.66 -36.33
N ASP A 129 -33.04 -9.77 -36.83
CA ASP A 129 -31.92 -10.53 -36.30
C ASP A 129 -30.70 -10.60 -37.25
N ASP A 130 -30.49 -9.61 -38.14
CA ASP A 130 -29.29 -9.57 -39.01
C ASP A 130 -28.02 -9.26 -38.17
N TYR A 131 -27.59 -10.29 -37.46
CA TYR A 131 -26.58 -10.27 -36.43
C TYR A 131 -25.20 -10.13 -37.08
N LEU A 132 -24.59 -8.97 -36.87
CA LEU A 132 -23.27 -8.64 -37.40
C LEU A 132 -22.14 -9.22 -36.53
N GLY A 133 -22.45 -9.71 -35.33
CA GLY A 133 -21.50 -10.33 -34.42
C GLY A 133 -21.55 -9.75 -33.02
N SER A 134 -20.79 -10.35 -32.11
CA SER A 134 -20.55 -9.83 -30.77
C SER A 134 -19.12 -10.14 -30.32
N ALA A 135 -18.67 -9.39 -29.33
CA ALA A 135 -17.39 -9.61 -28.69
C ALA A 135 -17.48 -9.23 -27.21
N LYS A 136 -16.67 -9.90 -26.41
CA LYS A 136 -16.64 -9.74 -24.95
C LYS A 136 -15.35 -9.09 -24.50
N PHE A 137 -15.43 -8.37 -23.40
CA PHE A 137 -14.25 -7.94 -22.66
C PHE A 137 -14.50 -8.06 -21.16
N THR A 138 -13.43 -8.38 -20.43
CA THR A 138 -13.44 -8.37 -18.97
C THR A 138 -13.07 -6.98 -18.49
N VAL A 139 -13.91 -6.41 -17.62
CA VAL A 139 -13.62 -5.17 -16.93
C VAL A 139 -12.50 -5.43 -15.93
N ASP A 140 -11.45 -4.62 -16.01
CA ASP A 140 -10.37 -4.60 -15.02
C ASP A 140 -10.95 -4.37 -13.63
N LYS A 141 -10.75 -5.33 -12.71
CA LYS A 141 -11.45 -5.30 -11.41
C LYS A 141 -11.10 -4.09 -10.55
N THR A 142 -10.01 -3.40 -10.91
CA THR A 142 -9.45 -2.23 -10.24
C THR A 142 -9.81 -0.91 -10.93
N LEU A 143 -10.40 -0.99 -12.13
CA LEU A 143 -10.61 0.10 -13.08
C LEU A 143 -9.38 1.00 -13.29
N LYS A 144 -8.17 0.43 -13.18
CA LYS A 144 -6.92 1.07 -13.65
C LYS A 144 -6.95 1.17 -15.18
N LYS A 145 -7.45 0.13 -15.86
CA LYS A 145 -7.78 0.15 -17.29
C LYS A 145 -9.24 0.57 -17.48
N ARG A 146 -9.45 1.72 -18.13
CA ARG A 146 -10.80 2.27 -18.38
C ARG A 146 -11.19 2.32 -19.85
N PHE A 147 -10.22 2.23 -20.75
CA PHE A 147 -10.44 2.26 -22.19
C PHE A 147 -10.25 0.85 -22.76
N TYR A 148 -11.21 0.42 -23.57
CA TYR A 148 -11.21 -0.90 -24.19
C TYR A 148 -11.54 -0.76 -25.67
N SER A 149 -10.76 -1.43 -26.52
CA SER A 149 -11.08 -1.65 -27.91
C SER A 149 -11.59 -3.08 -28.07
N VAL A 150 -12.88 -3.21 -28.34
CA VAL A 150 -13.60 -4.47 -28.44
C VAL A 150 -13.76 -4.79 -29.93
N VAL A 151 -13.06 -5.82 -30.40
CA VAL A 151 -13.05 -6.19 -31.81
C VAL A 151 -14.15 -7.21 -32.08
N ILE A 152 -15.18 -6.82 -32.82
CA ILE A 152 -16.15 -7.75 -33.40
C ILE A 152 -15.51 -8.30 -34.68
N PRO A 153 -15.15 -9.60 -34.73
CA PRO A 153 -14.28 -10.14 -35.77
C PRO A 153 -14.70 -9.80 -37.20
N GLY A 154 -13.80 -9.19 -37.96
CA GLY A 154 -14.01 -8.83 -39.37
C GLY A 154 -15.08 -7.77 -39.62
N LYS A 155 -15.60 -7.12 -38.57
CA LYS A 155 -16.80 -6.28 -38.67
C LYS A 155 -16.59 -4.89 -38.08
N PHE A 156 -16.27 -4.79 -36.79
CA PHE A 156 -16.11 -3.50 -36.11
C PHE A 156 -14.98 -3.52 -35.08
N VAL A 157 -14.32 -2.37 -34.90
CA VAL A 157 -13.59 -2.04 -33.68
C VAL A 157 -14.45 -1.08 -32.86
N VAL A 158 -14.95 -1.51 -31.71
CA VAL A 158 -15.80 -0.71 -30.83
C VAL A 158 -14.98 -0.21 -29.65
N ASN A 159 -14.82 1.10 -29.51
CA ASN A 159 -14.09 1.70 -28.39
C ASN A 159 -15.07 2.08 -27.29
N VAL A 160 -14.84 1.55 -26.08
CA VAL A 160 -15.65 1.83 -24.90
C VAL A 160 -14.83 2.41 -23.76
N TYR A 161 -15.49 3.21 -22.94
CA TYR A 161 -15.00 3.75 -21.69
C TYR A 161 -15.78 3.16 -20.52
N VAL A 162 -15.08 2.70 -19.50
CA VAL A 162 -15.67 2.16 -18.27
C VAL A 162 -15.38 3.09 -17.11
N GLU A 163 -16.42 3.49 -16.39
CA GLU A 163 -16.32 4.22 -15.13
C GLU A 163 -17.04 3.49 -14.00
N ALA A 164 -16.64 3.77 -12.76
CA ALA A 164 -17.38 3.37 -11.56
C ALA A 164 -17.75 4.60 -10.73
N VAL A 165 -19.02 4.64 -10.34
CA VAL A 165 -19.58 5.70 -9.52
C VAL A 165 -19.97 5.15 -8.14
N PRO A 166 -19.43 5.64 -7.01
CA PRO A 166 -19.83 5.23 -5.67
C PRO A 166 -21.35 5.29 -5.48
N VAL A 167 -21.93 4.25 -4.89
CA VAL A 167 -23.37 4.17 -4.57
C VAL A 167 -23.54 4.00 -3.07
N LYS A 168 -23.66 5.15 -2.37
CA LYS A 168 -23.78 5.22 -0.91
C LYS A 168 -24.93 4.38 -0.36
N GLU A 169 -26.06 4.31 -1.08
CA GLU A 169 -27.26 3.60 -0.63
C GLU A 169 -27.08 2.08 -0.61
N ASP A 170 -26.17 1.55 -1.43
CA ASP A 170 -25.91 0.12 -1.55
C ASP A 170 -24.69 -0.33 -0.76
N SER A 171 -24.05 0.59 -0.03
CA SER A 171 -22.85 0.26 0.73
C SER A 171 -23.09 -0.82 1.78
N ASP A 172 -24.29 -0.95 2.36
CA ASP A 172 -24.60 -2.03 3.31
C ASP A 172 -24.59 -3.44 2.69
N LYS A 173 -24.69 -3.53 1.35
CA LYS A 173 -24.62 -4.79 0.60
C LYS A 173 -23.18 -5.20 0.32
N CYS A 174 -22.24 -4.27 0.51
CA CYS A 174 -20.83 -4.45 0.21
C CYS A 174 -20.01 -4.16 1.48
N SER A 175 -19.28 -5.15 1.96
CA SER A 175 -18.30 -4.91 3.02
C SER A 175 -17.00 -5.47 2.52
N TYR A 176 -15.94 -4.68 2.60
CA TYR A 176 -14.61 -5.21 2.51
C TYR A 176 -13.80 -4.70 3.69
N PHE A 177 -12.85 -5.53 4.07
CA PHE A 177 -11.71 -5.16 4.88
C PHE A 177 -10.49 -5.54 4.06
N PHE A 178 -9.50 -4.66 4.00
CA PHE A 178 -8.23 -4.95 3.35
C PHE A 178 -7.21 -5.37 4.39
N ASP A 179 -6.86 -6.66 4.36
CA ASP A 179 -5.74 -7.19 5.14
C ASP A 179 -4.46 -6.49 4.67
N GLN A 180 -3.60 -6.16 5.63
CA GLN A 180 -2.31 -5.60 5.31
C GLN A 180 -1.43 -6.70 4.66
N PRO A 181 -0.65 -6.38 3.62
CA PRO A 181 0.33 -7.31 3.10
C PRO A 181 1.33 -7.72 4.18
N GLU A 182 1.72 -9.00 4.26
CA GLU A 182 2.69 -9.49 5.28
C GLU A 182 4.06 -8.78 5.24
N THR A 183 4.37 -8.08 4.15
CA THR A 183 5.60 -7.28 3.96
C THR A 183 5.48 -5.85 4.50
N LYS A 184 4.35 -5.50 5.11
CA LYS A 184 4.08 -4.21 5.72
C LYS A 184 3.72 -4.38 7.19
N SER A 185 3.97 -3.33 7.96
CA SER A 185 3.50 -3.20 9.33
C SER A 185 3.04 -1.77 9.60
N SER A 186 1.83 -1.66 10.12
CA SER A 186 1.22 -0.42 10.59
C SER A 186 1.65 -0.18 12.03
N SER A 187 1.77 1.08 12.43
CA SER A 187 2.10 1.41 13.81
C SER A 187 1.36 2.62 14.34
N ILE A 188 1.12 2.62 15.65
CA ILE A 188 0.73 3.80 16.40
C ILE A 188 1.99 4.61 16.72
N VAL A 189 1.99 5.90 16.38
CA VAL A 189 3.08 6.80 16.75
C VAL A 189 3.04 7.08 18.25
N THR A 190 4.19 7.17 18.89
CA THR A 190 4.28 7.48 20.32
C THR A 190 5.10 8.74 20.57
N LYS A 191 4.88 9.38 21.73
CA LYS A 191 5.63 10.58 22.13
C LYS A 191 7.14 10.34 22.20
N SER A 192 7.55 9.11 22.51
CA SER A 192 8.96 8.75 22.66
C SER A 192 9.65 8.43 21.33
N GLY A 193 8.91 8.37 20.21
CA GLY A 193 9.42 7.93 18.91
C GLY A 193 9.55 6.41 18.75
N ALA A 194 9.31 5.66 19.84
CA ALA A 194 9.23 4.20 19.87
C ALA A 194 7.81 3.77 19.47
N ASN A 195 7.56 3.61 18.18
CA ASN A 195 6.22 3.29 17.66
C ASN A 195 5.74 1.92 18.12
N ILE A 196 4.42 1.73 18.17
CA ILE A 196 3.79 0.45 18.55
C ILE A 196 3.23 -0.19 17.29
N TYR A 197 3.88 -1.24 16.81
CA TYR A 197 3.45 -1.96 15.62
C TYR A 197 2.18 -2.79 15.88
N ASP A 198 1.44 -3.07 14.82
CA ASP A 198 0.25 -3.93 14.77
C ASP A 198 0.41 -5.24 15.54
N PHE A 199 1.46 -6.00 15.26
CA PHE A 199 1.75 -7.27 15.93
C PHE A 199 2.08 -7.08 17.41
N GLU A 200 2.74 -5.97 17.81
CA GLU A 200 3.04 -5.65 19.21
C GLU A 200 1.74 -5.40 19.99
N LEU A 201 0.86 -4.55 19.45
CA LEU A 201 -0.43 -4.25 20.08
C LEU A 201 -1.29 -5.50 20.19
N ALA A 202 -1.37 -6.29 19.13
CA ALA A 202 -2.13 -7.53 19.12
C ALA A 202 -1.59 -8.53 20.15
N ASN A 203 -0.27 -8.63 20.32
CA ASN A 203 0.35 -9.43 21.38
C ASN A 203 0.00 -8.92 22.78
N MET A 204 0.15 -7.62 23.03
CA MET A 204 -0.17 -7.00 24.33
C MET A 204 -1.63 -7.29 24.74
N LEU A 205 -2.57 -7.09 23.81
CA LEU A 205 -3.98 -7.35 24.06
C LEU A 205 -4.28 -8.83 24.25
N LYS A 206 -3.64 -9.72 23.47
CA LYS A 206 -3.79 -11.16 23.64
C LYS A 206 -3.39 -11.60 25.05
N MET A 207 -2.16 -11.26 25.45
CA MET A 207 -1.55 -11.73 26.69
C MET A 207 -2.28 -11.21 27.93
N TRP A 208 -2.54 -9.91 27.96
CA TRP A 208 -3.03 -9.27 29.19
C TRP A 208 -4.55 -9.24 29.26
N ILE A 209 -5.25 -9.22 28.13
CA ILE A 209 -6.72 -9.13 28.12
C ILE A 209 -7.37 -10.43 27.65
N ALA A 210 -7.01 -10.91 26.45
CA ALA A 210 -7.72 -12.03 25.83
C ALA A 210 -7.58 -13.35 26.59
N GLU A 211 -6.37 -13.69 27.05
CA GLU A 211 -6.09 -14.95 27.77
C GLU A 211 -6.77 -15.01 29.15
N LYS A 212 -7.00 -13.85 29.78
CA LYS A 212 -7.80 -13.73 31.02
C LYS A 212 -9.31 -13.73 30.76
N GLY A 213 -9.70 -13.46 29.52
CA GLY A 213 -11.08 -13.36 29.05
C GLY A 213 -11.67 -11.97 29.20
N PHE A 214 -12.60 -11.65 28.32
CA PHE A 214 -13.37 -10.41 28.29
C PHE A 214 -14.78 -10.70 27.73
N ALA A 215 -15.75 -9.81 28.01
CA ALA A 215 -17.09 -9.97 27.44
C ALA A 215 -17.12 -9.61 25.96
N ASN A 216 -16.59 -8.43 25.62
CA ASN A 216 -16.42 -7.95 24.26
C ASN A 216 -15.46 -6.76 24.20
N MET A 217 -14.97 -6.45 22.99
CA MET A 217 -13.99 -5.38 22.77
C MET A 217 -14.39 -4.51 21.57
N LEU A 218 -14.30 -3.19 21.75
CA LEU A 218 -14.49 -2.20 20.69
C LEU A 218 -13.19 -1.41 20.50
N ILE A 219 -12.61 -1.42 19.30
CA ILE A 219 -11.38 -0.69 18.98
C ILE A 219 -11.64 0.29 17.83
N PHE A 220 -11.21 1.53 18.00
CA PHE A 220 -11.37 2.60 17.04
C PHE A 220 -10.02 3.26 16.75
N PHE A 221 -9.63 3.34 15.47
CA PHE A 221 -8.39 3.96 15.02
C PHE A 221 -8.66 5.18 14.14
N GLN A 222 -8.58 6.38 14.71
CA GLN A 222 -8.49 7.66 14.00
C GLN A 222 -7.02 8.00 13.72
N GLN A 223 -6.40 7.25 12.81
CA GLN A 223 -5.01 7.50 12.43
C GLN A 223 -4.75 7.03 11.00
N CYS A 224 -3.69 7.55 10.39
CA CYS A 224 -3.13 6.99 9.17
C CYS A 224 -2.84 5.51 9.35
N PHE A 225 -3.05 4.72 8.29
CA PHE A 225 -2.70 3.30 8.23
C PHE A 225 -3.40 2.41 9.27
N GLY A 226 -4.40 2.92 10.00
CA GLY A 226 -5.03 2.21 11.13
C GLY A 226 -5.75 0.92 10.74
N GLY A 227 -6.19 0.77 9.49
CA GLY A 227 -6.75 -0.48 8.96
C GLY A 227 -5.78 -1.65 9.11
N GLY A 228 -4.48 -1.41 8.95
CA GLY A 228 -3.44 -2.44 9.09
C GLY A 228 -3.17 -2.90 10.52
N MET A 229 -3.80 -2.28 11.53
CA MET A 229 -3.73 -2.79 12.91
C MET A 229 -4.70 -3.97 13.14
N THR A 230 -5.69 -4.14 12.26
CA THR A 230 -6.90 -4.91 12.57
C THR A 230 -6.73 -6.42 12.37
N ASP A 231 -6.03 -6.82 11.32
CA ASP A 231 -5.79 -8.22 10.96
C ASP A 231 -4.98 -8.96 12.03
N ASP A 232 -3.88 -8.41 12.52
CA ASP A 232 -3.10 -9.02 13.60
C ASP A 232 -3.89 -9.16 14.90
N ILE A 233 -4.64 -8.12 15.28
CA ILE A 233 -5.54 -8.15 16.45
C ILE A 233 -6.54 -9.30 16.31
N LEU A 234 -7.25 -9.39 15.18
CA LEU A 234 -8.28 -10.40 14.96
C LEU A 234 -7.72 -11.80 14.69
N LYS A 235 -6.46 -11.91 14.26
CA LYS A 235 -5.73 -13.18 14.14
C LYS A 235 -5.36 -13.74 15.51
N LYS A 236 -4.97 -12.89 16.46
CA LYS A 236 -4.47 -13.30 17.79
C LYS A 236 -5.54 -13.41 18.87
N ILE A 237 -6.65 -12.68 18.73
CA ILE A 237 -7.69 -12.57 19.77
C ILE A 237 -8.98 -13.24 19.30
N ASP A 238 -9.52 -14.14 20.12
CA ASP A 238 -10.84 -14.72 19.95
C ASP A 238 -11.85 -14.02 20.87
N GLY A 239 -13.13 -14.00 20.47
CA GLY A 239 -14.22 -13.38 21.23
C GLY A 239 -15.05 -12.41 20.39
N ASP A 240 -15.98 -11.72 21.06
CA ASP A 240 -16.82 -10.69 20.45
C ASP A 240 -16.03 -9.37 20.35
N ILE A 241 -15.36 -9.16 19.22
CA ILE A 241 -14.50 -8.00 19.00
C ILE A 241 -14.86 -7.30 17.70
N ALA A 242 -14.84 -5.97 17.70
CA ALA A 242 -15.00 -5.16 16.51
C ALA A 242 -13.95 -4.05 16.46
N VAL A 243 -13.34 -3.89 15.29
CA VAL A 243 -12.34 -2.87 15.00
C VAL A 243 -12.84 -1.99 13.86
N VAL A 244 -12.81 -0.68 14.06
CA VAL A 244 -13.18 0.33 13.06
C VAL A 244 -12.00 1.29 12.89
N SER A 245 -11.55 1.53 11.66
CA SER A 245 -10.48 2.48 11.38
C SER A 245 -10.88 3.50 10.33
N ALA A 246 -10.34 4.71 10.43
CA ALA A 246 -10.57 5.80 9.49
C ALA A 246 -10.03 5.52 8.09
N ALA A 247 -8.91 4.79 7.98
CA ALA A 247 -8.20 4.56 6.73
C ALA A 247 -7.74 3.10 6.57
N LYS A 248 -7.39 2.73 5.33
CA LYS A 248 -6.71 1.45 5.00
C LYS A 248 -5.30 1.40 5.57
N HIS A 249 -4.70 0.21 5.53
CA HIS A 249 -3.30 0.00 5.88
C HIS A 249 -2.30 0.80 5.02
N ASP A 250 -2.68 1.27 3.83
CA ASP A 250 -1.83 2.00 2.86
C ASP A 250 -2.28 3.45 2.63
N GLU A 251 -3.19 3.96 3.46
CA GLU A 251 -3.78 5.29 3.30
C GLU A 251 -3.64 6.16 4.55
N VAL A 252 -3.57 7.47 4.32
CA VAL A 252 -3.62 8.47 5.39
C VAL A 252 -5.07 8.72 5.80
N ALA A 253 -5.27 9.03 7.08
CA ALA A 253 -6.54 9.54 7.59
C ALA A 253 -6.58 11.07 7.49
N TYR A 254 -7.77 11.66 7.47
CA TYR A 254 -7.96 13.10 7.32
C TYR A 254 -8.72 13.73 8.49
N GLY A 255 -8.20 14.87 8.95
CA GLY A 255 -8.84 15.72 9.95
C GLY A 255 -9.16 17.13 9.46
N TYR A 256 -9.78 17.94 10.32
CA TYR A 256 -9.96 19.37 10.04
C TYR A 256 -8.64 20.13 10.14
N ASN A 257 -8.37 21.04 9.20
CA ASN A 257 -7.20 21.91 9.26
C ASN A 257 -7.38 22.99 10.36
N GLU A 258 -6.31 23.37 11.08
CA GLU A 258 -6.28 24.39 12.15
C GLU A 258 -6.95 25.73 11.76
N SER A 259 -6.90 26.09 10.48
CA SER A 259 -7.50 27.34 9.96
C SER A 259 -9.04 27.32 9.90
N SER A 260 -9.67 26.19 10.20
CA SER A 260 -11.11 26.04 10.27
C SER A 260 -11.65 26.77 11.51
N VAL A 261 -12.50 27.78 11.32
CA VAL A 261 -13.08 28.56 12.43
C VAL A 261 -13.84 27.64 13.39
N GLY A 262 -13.27 27.43 14.58
CA GLY A 262 -13.75 26.54 15.64
C GLY A 262 -13.07 25.16 15.58
N VAL A 263 -12.38 24.77 16.67
CA VAL A 263 -11.79 23.44 16.79
C VAL A 263 -12.91 22.40 16.79
N LYS A 264 -12.89 21.49 15.83
CA LYS A 264 -13.92 20.45 15.62
C LYS A 264 -13.27 19.09 15.76
N VAL A 265 -14.02 18.15 16.31
CA VAL A 265 -13.72 16.72 16.26
C VAL A 265 -13.77 16.27 14.79
N ASP A 266 -12.83 15.43 14.36
CA ASP A 266 -12.76 14.99 12.97
C ASP A 266 -14.00 14.22 12.55
N PRO A 267 -14.33 14.20 11.24
CA PRO A 267 -15.56 13.56 10.76
C PRO A 267 -15.71 12.09 11.18
N PHE A 268 -14.64 11.29 11.08
CA PHE A 268 -14.62 9.90 11.57
C PHE A 268 -14.96 9.83 13.06
N SER A 269 -14.16 10.51 13.90
CA SER A 269 -14.30 10.54 15.35
C SER A 269 -15.68 11.04 15.78
N ARG A 270 -16.23 12.04 15.07
CA ARG A 270 -17.58 12.57 15.29
C ARG A 270 -18.63 11.49 15.10
N GLU A 271 -18.60 10.75 13.99
CA GLU A 271 -19.59 9.70 13.72
C GLU A 271 -19.43 8.50 14.67
N VAL A 272 -18.20 8.16 15.08
CA VAL A 272 -17.95 7.18 16.15
C VAL A 272 -18.58 7.63 17.46
N ILE A 273 -18.29 8.85 17.92
CA ILE A 273 -18.81 9.42 19.15
C ILE A 273 -20.34 9.50 19.12
N GLU A 274 -20.94 9.97 18.02
CA GLU A 274 -22.40 10.04 17.87
C GLU A 274 -23.06 8.66 17.87
N GLY A 275 -22.41 7.69 17.23
CA GLY A 275 -22.90 6.32 17.19
C GLY A 275 -22.88 5.64 18.56
N LEU A 276 -21.77 5.78 19.29
CA LEU A 276 -21.64 5.30 20.67
C LEU A 276 -22.67 5.98 21.60
N LYS A 277 -22.81 7.31 21.52
CA LYS A 277 -23.83 8.06 22.29
C LYS A 277 -25.26 7.59 22.01
N SER A 278 -25.53 7.17 20.78
CA SER A 278 -26.86 6.73 20.35
C SER A 278 -27.12 5.24 20.61
N GLY A 279 -26.19 4.51 21.24
CA GLY A 279 -26.32 3.08 21.53
C GLY A 279 -26.32 2.20 20.29
N LYS A 280 -25.69 2.65 19.20
CA LYS A 280 -25.55 1.86 17.96
C LYS A 280 -24.58 0.70 18.17
N SER A 281 -24.81 -0.37 17.42
CA SER A 281 -23.85 -1.49 17.33
C SER A 281 -22.58 -1.09 16.57
N ALA A 282 -21.49 -1.82 16.77
CA ALA A 282 -20.23 -1.60 16.09
C ALA A 282 -20.40 -1.54 14.56
N LYS A 283 -21.20 -2.45 14.00
CA LYS A 283 -21.53 -2.46 12.57
C LYS A 283 -22.28 -1.20 12.14
N GLU A 284 -23.29 -0.79 12.90
CA GLU A 284 -24.02 0.44 12.60
C GLU A 284 -23.12 1.67 12.68
N ILE A 285 -22.18 1.72 13.63
CA ILE A 285 -21.18 2.80 13.74
C ILE A 285 -20.30 2.81 12.49
N ALA A 286 -19.69 1.68 12.14
CA ALA A 286 -18.85 1.54 10.95
C ALA A 286 -19.58 2.01 9.68
N ARG A 287 -20.85 1.62 9.50
CA ARG A 287 -21.66 2.06 8.35
C ARG A 287 -22.00 3.53 8.36
N ASN A 288 -22.14 4.17 9.52
CA ASN A 288 -22.35 5.61 9.57
C ASN A 288 -21.08 6.36 9.21
N VAL A 289 -19.94 5.95 9.78
CA VAL A 289 -18.64 6.52 9.48
C VAL A 289 -18.39 6.45 7.97
N GLU A 290 -18.42 5.24 7.40
CA GLU A 290 -18.21 5.01 5.96
C GLU A 290 -19.08 5.94 5.09
N LYS A 291 -20.36 6.10 5.45
CA LYS A 291 -21.33 6.89 4.68
C LYS A 291 -21.21 8.39 4.88
N LYS A 292 -20.80 8.87 6.05
CA LYS A 292 -20.97 10.27 6.46
C LYS A 292 -19.66 10.99 6.74
N ASP A 293 -18.55 10.28 6.72
CA ASP A 293 -17.25 10.91 6.71
C ASP A 293 -17.16 11.93 5.57
N GLU A 294 -16.75 13.15 5.90
CA GLU A 294 -16.61 14.24 4.94
C GLU A 294 -15.35 14.11 4.07
N TYR A 295 -14.43 13.23 4.47
CA TYR A 295 -13.24 12.85 3.72
C TYR A 295 -13.30 11.43 3.16
N GLY A 296 -14.30 10.65 3.58
CA GLY A 296 -14.57 9.32 3.05
C GLY A 296 -14.94 9.28 1.57
N VAL A 297 -14.95 8.07 1.01
CA VAL A 297 -15.23 7.81 -0.41
C VAL A 297 -16.59 8.29 -0.94
N TYR A 298 -17.57 8.51 -0.06
CA TYR A 298 -18.90 9.00 -0.42
C TYR A 298 -19.06 10.53 -0.24
N ALA A 299 -17.97 11.26 0.03
CA ALA A 299 -18.02 12.70 0.26
C ALA A 299 -18.25 13.51 -1.04
N ASN A 300 -19.33 14.31 -1.05
CA ASN A 300 -19.75 15.13 -2.19
C ASN A 300 -18.70 16.15 -2.69
N LYS A 301 -17.72 16.54 -1.88
CA LYS A 301 -16.76 17.62 -2.20
C LYS A 301 -15.49 17.15 -2.90
N ARG A 302 -15.19 15.84 -2.90
CA ARG A 302 -13.98 15.27 -3.53
C ARG A 302 -14.30 14.34 -4.70
N TYR A 303 -15.55 13.88 -4.82
CA TYR A 303 -15.95 12.99 -5.89
C TYR A 303 -16.37 13.76 -7.17
N ASN A 304 -15.45 13.88 -8.13
CA ASN A 304 -15.66 14.49 -9.46
C ASN A 304 -15.90 13.45 -10.57
N GLY A 305 -16.44 12.26 -10.25
CA GLY A 305 -16.53 11.12 -11.19
C GLY A 305 -15.31 10.20 -11.19
N TYR A 306 -14.36 10.44 -10.28
CA TYR A 306 -13.13 9.65 -10.09
C TYR A 306 -12.98 9.31 -8.60
N VAL A 307 -12.46 8.12 -8.29
CA VAL A 307 -11.93 7.83 -6.94
C VAL A 307 -10.70 8.71 -6.78
N ASP A 308 -10.82 9.76 -5.97
CA ASP A 308 -9.72 10.69 -5.69
C ASP A 308 -8.71 9.97 -4.79
N LYS A 309 -7.41 10.09 -5.09
CA LYS A 309 -6.32 9.58 -4.24
C LYS A 309 -6.26 10.24 -2.85
N ARG A 310 -7.15 11.19 -2.58
CA ARG A 310 -7.28 11.95 -1.33
C ARG A 310 -8.54 11.60 -0.53
N SER A 311 -9.17 10.47 -0.81
CA SER A 311 -10.27 9.95 0.03
C SER A 311 -9.73 8.89 0.98
N GLU A 312 -10.16 8.92 2.23
CA GLU A 312 -9.88 7.83 3.17
C GLU A 312 -10.94 6.73 3.04
N HIS A 313 -10.50 5.48 3.13
CA HIS A 313 -11.39 4.32 3.08
C HIS A 313 -11.51 3.70 4.47
N THR A 314 -12.58 4.07 5.17
CA THR A 314 -12.92 3.48 6.47
C THR A 314 -12.90 1.96 6.41
N GLN A 315 -12.18 1.34 7.34
CA GLN A 315 -12.09 -0.12 7.48
C GLN A 315 -12.93 -0.61 8.65
N TYR A 316 -13.56 -1.76 8.46
CA TYR A 316 -14.33 -2.42 9.51
C TYR A 316 -14.19 -3.93 9.43
N LYS A 317 -13.82 -4.55 10.55
CA LYS A 317 -13.84 -6.01 10.69
C LYS A 317 -14.24 -6.37 12.11
N ALA A 318 -14.94 -7.48 12.23
CA ALA A 318 -15.36 -8.03 13.52
C ALA A 318 -15.12 -9.54 13.54
N LYS A 319 -15.02 -10.07 14.76
CA LYS A 319 -14.92 -11.51 15.04
C LYS A 319 -15.93 -11.87 16.13
N GLY A 320 -16.35 -13.14 16.16
CA GLY A 320 -17.48 -13.57 16.99
C GLY A 320 -18.76 -12.83 16.60
N GLU A 321 -19.52 -12.41 17.61
CA GLU A 321 -20.71 -11.55 17.45
C GLU A 321 -20.38 -10.06 17.59
N GLY A 322 -19.11 -9.68 17.36
CA GLY A 322 -18.61 -8.29 17.41
C GLY A 322 -19.46 -7.28 16.65
N ASP A 323 -20.07 -7.68 15.53
CA ASP A 323 -21.03 -6.90 14.74
C ASP A 323 -22.16 -6.28 15.58
N LYS A 324 -22.60 -7.00 16.62
CA LYS A 324 -23.77 -6.65 17.45
C LYS A 324 -23.39 -5.95 18.75
N VAL A 325 -22.10 -5.90 19.09
CA VAL A 325 -21.61 -5.28 20.33
C VAL A 325 -21.96 -3.79 20.33
N ARG A 326 -22.41 -3.30 21.50
CA ARG A 326 -22.70 -1.88 21.74
C ARG A 326 -21.94 -1.44 23.00
N LEU A 327 -21.73 -0.14 23.14
CA LEU A 327 -21.14 0.41 24.36
C LEU A 327 -21.99 0.00 25.58
N GLY A 328 -21.35 -0.67 26.54
CA GLY A 328 -21.97 -1.21 27.75
C GLY A 328 -22.84 -2.45 27.59
N LYS A 329 -22.85 -3.09 26.42
CA LYS A 329 -23.72 -4.24 26.16
C LYS A 329 -22.96 -5.41 25.55
N ASN A 330 -23.39 -6.61 25.91
CA ASN A 330 -23.07 -7.83 25.17
C ASN A 330 -23.75 -7.84 23.80
N ALA A 331 -23.29 -8.74 22.92
CA ALA A 331 -23.87 -8.92 21.59
C ALA A 331 -25.37 -9.32 21.61
N ASP A 332 -25.83 -9.97 22.68
CA ASP A 332 -27.24 -10.32 22.89
C ASP A 332 -28.10 -9.15 23.43
N GLY A 333 -27.47 -8.00 23.72
CA GLY A 333 -28.11 -6.80 24.25
C GLY A 333 -28.25 -6.75 25.78
N SER A 334 -27.77 -7.76 26.51
CA SER A 334 -27.64 -7.70 27.98
C SER A 334 -26.54 -6.71 28.40
N GLU A 335 -26.61 -6.20 29.63
CA GLU A 335 -25.56 -5.32 30.18
C GLU A 335 -24.27 -6.11 30.42
N VAL A 336 -23.13 -5.49 30.11
CA VAL A 336 -21.85 -5.97 30.64
C VAL A 336 -21.73 -5.61 32.13
N LYS A 337 -20.91 -6.34 32.88
CA LYS A 337 -20.80 -6.13 34.32
C LYS A 337 -20.09 -4.82 34.69
N SER A 338 -19.05 -4.48 33.95
CA SER A 338 -18.37 -3.18 33.99
C SER A 338 -17.75 -2.88 32.63
N LYS A 339 -17.26 -1.65 32.48
CA LYS A 339 -16.72 -1.12 31.24
C LYS A 339 -15.39 -0.45 31.56
N HIS A 340 -14.40 -0.67 30.70
CA HIS A 340 -13.08 -0.06 30.80
C HIS A 340 -12.71 0.56 29.47
N ALA A 341 -11.95 1.65 29.49
CA ALA A 341 -11.53 2.34 28.29
C ALA A 341 -10.05 2.74 28.34
N ILE A 342 -9.38 2.63 27.20
CA ILE A 342 -8.07 3.23 26.95
C ILE A 342 -8.24 4.24 25.82
N VAL A 343 -7.85 5.48 26.08
CA VAL A 343 -7.78 6.55 25.09
C VAL A 343 -6.31 6.89 24.89
N PHE A 344 -5.79 6.69 23.69
CA PHE A 344 -4.36 6.86 23.38
C PHE A 344 -4.16 7.88 22.26
N ALA A 345 -3.20 8.79 22.45
CA ALA A 345 -2.65 9.65 21.42
C ALA A 345 -1.15 9.83 21.66
N GLY A 346 -0.31 9.55 20.68
CA GLY A 346 1.13 9.55 20.85
C GLY A 346 1.69 10.93 21.14
N ASP A 347 1.84 11.72 20.09
CA ASP A 347 2.31 13.09 20.12
C ASP A 347 1.27 14.04 19.50
N PRO A 348 0.10 14.23 20.15
CA PRO A 348 -0.94 15.15 19.67
C PRO A 348 -0.38 16.57 19.57
N ASP A 349 -0.02 16.96 18.34
CA ASP A 349 0.69 18.19 18.03
C ASP A 349 -0.27 19.34 17.70
N ASP A 350 -1.53 19.03 17.37
CA ASP A 350 -2.54 19.99 17.00
C ASP A 350 -3.70 20.11 18.01
N THR A 351 -4.39 21.25 17.97
CA THR A 351 -5.53 21.51 18.87
C THR A 351 -6.73 20.59 18.64
N TYR A 352 -6.87 20.01 17.44
CA TYR A 352 -7.96 19.09 17.14
C TYR A 352 -7.75 17.74 17.83
N ASP A 353 -6.55 17.17 17.87
CA ASP A 353 -6.26 15.91 18.56
C ASP A 353 -6.71 15.97 20.03
N TRP A 354 -6.34 17.06 20.71
CA TRP A 354 -6.78 17.31 22.09
C TRP A 354 -8.30 17.45 22.21
N THR A 355 -8.96 18.02 21.20
CA THR A 355 -10.42 18.13 21.15
C THR A 355 -11.09 16.78 20.93
N GLU A 356 -10.48 15.88 20.16
CA GLU A 356 -10.95 14.52 19.95
C GLU A 356 -10.83 13.69 21.22
N ILE A 357 -9.64 13.67 21.84
CA ILE A 357 -9.39 12.98 23.11
C ILE A 357 -10.40 13.43 24.14
N LYS A 358 -10.55 14.75 24.33
CA LYS A 358 -11.51 15.29 25.28
C LYS A 358 -12.95 14.93 24.91
N GLY A 359 -13.32 15.04 23.63
CA GLY A 359 -14.66 14.73 23.15
C GLY A 359 -15.06 13.26 23.36
N PHE A 360 -14.10 12.35 23.18
CA PHE A 360 -14.29 10.92 23.44
C PHE A 360 -14.38 10.62 24.94
N VAL A 361 -13.51 11.20 25.76
CA VAL A 361 -13.55 11.07 27.23
C VAL A 361 -14.87 11.61 27.79
N ASP A 362 -15.30 12.80 27.37
CA ASP A 362 -16.58 13.38 27.78
C ASP A 362 -17.76 12.49 27.36
N MET A 363 -17.67 11.85 26.19
CA MET A 363 -18.66 10.89 25.73
C MET A 363 -18.73 9.66 26.64
N LEU A 364 -17.58 9.04 26.96
CA LEU A 364 -17.51 7.88 27.86
C LEU A 364 -18.10 8.22 29.24
N LYS A 365 -17.72 9.37 29.82
CA LYS A 365 -18.29 9.83 31.10
C LYS A 365 -19.81 10.05 31.01
N GLY A 366 -20.28 10.60 29.88
CA GLY A 366 -21.71 10.74 29.59
C GLY A 366 -22.45 9.39 29.48
N GLN A 367 -21.72 8.30 29.20
CA GLN A 367 -22.21 6.91 29.13
C GLN A 367 -21.94 6.12 30.43
N GLY A 368 -21.59 6.83 31.51
CA GLY A 368 -21.48 6.27 32.86
C GLY A 368 -20.16 5.55 33.15
N PHE A 369 -19.08 5.87 32.45
CA PHE A 369 -17.72 5.51 32.87
C PHE A 369 -17.27 6.47 34.00
N SER A 370 -16.64 5.94 35.05
CA SER A 370 -15.96 6.74 36.06
C SER A 370 -14.55 7.16 35.58
N ASP A 371 -13.86 7.96 36.38
CA ASP A 371 -12.46 8.34 36.08
C ASP A 371 -11.54 7.11 36.20
N GLU A 372 -11.85 6.15 37.07
CA GLU A 372 -11.08 4.92 37.26
C GLU A 372 -11.30 3.89 36.14
N ASP A 373 -12.42 4.01 35.41
CA ASP A 373 -12.77 3.16 34.27
C ASP A 373 -12.06 3.60 32.97
N ILE A 374 -11.44 4.79 32.94
CA ILE A 374 -10.84 5.38 31.75
C ILE A 374 -9.37 5.65 32.01
N VAL A 375 -8.48 5.14 31.15
CA VAL A 375 -7.07 5.52 31.14
C VAL A 375 -6.79 6.37 29.90
N VAL A 376 -6.36 7.61 30.11
CA VAL A 376 -6.03 8.55 29.04
C VAL A 376 -4.53 8.76 28.96
N LEU A 377 -3.92 8.35 27.85
CA LEU A 377 -2.50 8.47 27.57
C LEU A 377 -2.29 9.41 26.39
N ALA A 378 -1.66 10.56 26.62
CA ALA A 378 -1.54 11.58 25.58
C ALA A 378 -0.29 12.46 25.74
N GLY A 379 0.49 12.61 24.66
CA GLY A 379 1.63 13.53 24.60
C GLY A 379 2.62 13.32 25.76
N SER A 380 3.06 14.42 26.39
CA SER A 380 3.92 14.37 27.58
C SER A 380 3.18 14.02 28.89
N GLY A 381 1.90 13.68 28.82
CA GLY A 381 1.07 13.33 29.97
C GLY A 381 0.34 14.51 30.60
N ARG A 382 -0.05 14.34 31.87
CA ARG A 382 -0.93 15.27 32.57
C ARG A 382 -0.34 16.68 32.65
N SER A 383 -1.15 17.68 32.31
CA SER A 383 -0.78 19.09 32.41
C SER A 383 -1.93 19.95 32.94
N ALA A 384 -1.65 21.22 33.26
CA ALA A 384 -2.69 22.17 33.67
C ALA A 384 -3.71 22.43 32.55
N ALA A 385 -3.30 22.33 31.29
CA ALA A 385 -4.18 22.47 30.13
C ALA A 385 -5.02 21.20 29.90
N ASN A 386 -4.45 20.03 30.18
CA ASN A 386 -5.06 18.72 29.95
C ASN A 386 -5.13 17.91 31.26
N PRO A 387 -5.96 18.31 32.24
CA PRO A 387 -6.04 17.65 33.55
C PRO A 387 -6.69 16.28 33.51
N TYR A 388 -7.35 15.93 32.40
CA TYR A 388 -8.03 14.65 32.16
C TYR A 388 -7.11 13.56 31.58
N VAL A 389 -5.82 13.86 31.36
CA VAL A 389 -4.80 12.90 30.94
C VAL A 389 -4.16 12.26 32.17
N ASP A 390 -3.99 10.94 32.16
CA ASP A 390 -3.46 10.16 33.27
C ASP A 390 -1.96 9.92 33.14
N GLY A 391 -1.47 9.71 31.92
CA GLY A 391 -0.06 9.41 31.63
C GLY A 391 0.40 9.86 30.26
N PRO A 392 1.70 9.77 29.97
CA PRO A 392 2.25 10.15 28.67
C PRO A 392 1.83 9.15 27.58
N GLY A 393 1.75 9.63 26.33
CA GLY A 393 1.43 8.83 25.14
C GLY A 393 2.61 8.00 24.65
N THR A 394 3.25 7.23 25.53
CA THR A 394 4.44 6.41 25.21
C THR A 394 4.10 4.93 25.12
N LYS A 395 4.94 4.16 24.41
CA LYS A 395 4.86 2.68 24.35
C LYS A 395 4.78 2.06 25.74
N GLN A 396 5.69 2.46 26.63
CA GLN A 396 5.75 1.95 28.01
C GLN A 396 4.47 2.26 28.80
N ALA A 397 3.91 3.46 28.65
CA ALA A 397 2.69 3.84 29.35
C ALA A 397 1.48 3.04 28.85
N LEU A 398 1.37 2.78 27.54
CA LEU A 398 0.30 1.93 27.01
C LEU A 398 0.42 0.50 27.50
N TRP A 399 1.63 -0.06 27.51
CA TRP A 399 1.89 -1.39 28.05
C TRP A 399 1.50 -1.48 29.52
N ASN A 400 1.94 -0.54 30.36
CA ASN A 400 1.56 -0.45 31.77
C ASN A 400 0.04 -0.36 31.93
N ALA A 401 -0.64 0.46 31.12
CA ALA A 401 -2.09 0.61 31.19
C ALA A 401 -2.84 -0.69 30.85
N ILE A 402 -2.44 -1.40 29.79
CA ILE A 402 -3.01 -2.69 29.41
C ILE A 402 -2.76 -3.74 30.51
N LYS A 403 -1.53 -3.78 31.05
CA LYS A 403 -1.15 -4.69 32.14
C LYS A 403 -1.92 -4.40 33.42
N ASP A 404 -2.01 -3.15 33.84
CA ASP A 404 -2.76 -2.75 35.05
C ASP A 404 -4.26 -3.03 34.89
N LEU A 405 -4.79 -2.80 33.69
CA LEU A 405 -6.18 -3.13 33.37
C LEU A 405 -6.42 -4.64 33.49
N SER A 406 -5.47 -5.48 33.10
CA SER A 406 -5.56 -6.94 33.27
C SER A 406 -5.73 -7.41 34.72
N GLY A 407 -5.33 -6.59 35.69
CA GLY A 407 -5.54 -6.85 37.12
C GLY A 407 -6.91 -6.43 37.62
N LYS A 408 -7.62 -5.57 36.86
CA LYS A 408 -8.93 -5.01 37.21
C LYS A 408 -10.08 -5.65 36.44
N MET A 409 -9.81 -6.07 35.20
CA MET A 409 -10.81 -6.53 34.26
C MET A 409 -11.09 -8.03 34.41
N ASN A 410 -12.37 -8.40 34.35
CA ASN A 410 -12.84 -9.79 34.36
C ASN A 410 -13.47 -10.21 33.01
N LYS A 411 -13.69 -11.51 32.84
CA LYS A 411 -14.25 -12.13 31.63
C LYS A 411 -15.65 -11.67 31.20
N ASP A 412 -16.36 -10.92 32.04
CA ASP A 412 -17.73 -10.44 31.81
C ASP A 412 -17.79 -8.91 31.66
N GLU A 413 -16.66 -8.28 31.35
CA GLU A 413 -16.47 -6.84 31.28
C GLU A 413 -16.04 -6.40 29.87
N GLN A 414 -16.38 -5.17 29.48
CA GLN A 414 -16.08 -4.63 28.14
C GLN A 414 -14.82 -3.78 28.17
N LEU A 415 -14.00 -3.89 27.11
CA LEU A 415 -12.89 -2.96 26.83
C LEU A 415 -13.20 -2.12 25.59
N VAL A 416 -12.99 -0.80 25.70
CA VAL A 416 -13.04 0.14 24.59
C VAL A 416 -11.66 0.77 24.39
N ILE A 417 -11.11 0.72 23.18
CA ILE A 417 -9.85 1.38 22.85
C ILE A 417 -10.13 2.43 21.77
N PHE A 418 -9.72 3.67 22.01
CA PHE A 418 -9.75 4.73 21.01
C PHE A 418 -8.34 5.28 20.84
N VAL A 419 -7.83 5.18 19.62
CA VAL A 419 -6.53 5.71 19.22
C VAL A 419 -6.77 6.85 18.25
N THR A 420 -6.20 8.00 18.52
CA THR A 420 -6.11 9.15 17.60
C THR A 420 -4.66 9.61 17.50
N ASP A 421 -4.34 10.57 16.62
CA ASP A 421 -2.99 11.09 16.26
C ASP A 421 -2.38 10.41 15.01
N HIS A 422 -1.05 10.47 14.87
CA HIS A 422 -0.30 9.92 13.75
C HIS A 422 -0.24 8.39 13.76
N GLY A 423 -0.22 7.82 12.56
CA GLY A 423 0.13 6.41 12.32
C GLY A 423 1.19 6.32 11.23
N ASN A 424 2.03 5.30 11.29
CA ASN A 424 3.04 5.01 10.26
C ASN A 424 2.77 3.70 9.54
N LEU A 425 3.35 3.58 8.35
CA LEU A 425 3.43 2.34 7.59
C LEU A 425 4.88 2.08 7.21
N GLU A 426 5.38 0.92 7.59
CA GLU A 426 6.75 0.51 7.32
C GLU A 426 6.79 -0.83 6.59
N LYS A 427 7.96 -1.19 6.05
CA LYS A 427 8.20 -2.58 5.65
C LYS A 427 8.39 -3.41 6.90
N THR A 428 7.89 -4.64 6.93
CA THR A 428 8.00 -5.53 8.09
C THR A 428 9.44 -5.73 8.53
N GLU A 429 10.39 -5.86 7.60
CA GLU A 429 11.82 -6.01 7.96
C GLU A 429 12.34 -4.75 8.65
N LYS A 430 12.00 -3.57 8.13
CA LYS A 430 12.39 -2.29 8.74
C LYS A 430 11.70 -2.08 10.10
N ALA A 431 10.43 -2.47 10.23
CA ALA A 431 9.70 -2.41 11.49
C ALA A 431 10.36 -3.32 12.53
N LEU A 432 10.76 -4.52 12.14
CA LEU A 432 11.50 -5.45 12.99
C LEU A 432 12.89 -4.91 13.35
N ASP A 433 13.63 -4.33 12.41
CA ASP A 433 14.92 -3.70 12.67
C ASP A 433 14.78 -2.51 13.64
N LEU A 434 13.77 -1.66 13.45
CA LEU A 434 13.50 -0.54 14.34
C LEU A 434 13.05 -1.01 15.72
N LEU A 435 12.32 -2.11 15.81
CA LEU A 435 11.96 -2.75 17.07
C LEU A 435 13.19 -3.33 17.79
N ILE A 436 14.05 -4.05 17.07
CA ILE A 436 15.30 -4.62 17.60
C ILE A 436 16.21 -3.51 18.13
N ASN A 437 16.25 -2.38 17.44
CA ASN A 437 17.07 -1.22 17.77
C ASN A 437 16.32 -0.15 18.58
N ASP A 438 15.11 -0.43 19.05
CA ASP A 438 14.31 0.49 19.85
C ASP A 438 15.04 0.74 21.19
N PRO A 439 15.32 2.00 21.57
CA PRO A 439 15.91 2.30 22.89
C PRO A 439 15.01 1.85 24.05
N VAL A 440 13.71 1.67 23.79
CA VAL A 440 12.77 0.96 24.65
C VAL A 440 12.77 -0.52 24.25
N LYS A 441 13.82 -1.25 24.65
CA LYS A 441 13.93 -2.69 24.34
C LYS A 441 12.83 -3.48 25.06
N GLN A 442 12.05 -4.24 24.30
CA GLN A 442 11.24 -5.33 24.82
C GLN A 442 11.81 -6.65 24.28
N PRO A 443 12.17 -7.62 25.14
CA PRO A 443 12.85 -8.83 24.67
C PRO A 443 11.89 -9.80 23.96
N VAL A 444 12.36 -10.39 22.84
CA VAL A 444 11.86 -11.65 22.26
C VAL A 444 12.99 -12.70 22.41
N PRO A 445 12.77 -13.86 23.07
CA PRO A 445 13.74 -14.97 23.02
C PRO A 445 13.37 -16.06 22.01
N VAL A 446 14.42 -16.75 21.54
CA VAL A 446 14.42 -17.87 20.58
C VAL A 446 14.13 -19.21 21.29
N LYS A 447 13.58 -20.18 20.57
CA LYS A 447 13.28 -21.53 21.06
C LYS A 447 14.54 -22.38 21.34
N ASN A 448 14.48 -23.08 22.46
CA ASN A 448 15.50 -23.91 23.13
C ASN A 448 16.04 -25.15 22.38
N GLU A 449 15.89 -25.28 21.05
CA GLU A 449 16.27 -26.53 20.35
C GLU A 449 17.42 -26.40 19.33
N GLU A 450 18.00 -25.22 19.09
CA GLU A 450 19.04 -25.05 18.06
C GLU A 450 20.28 -24.24 18.47
N LEU A 451 20.95 -24.58 19.57
CA LEU A 451 22.35 -24.16 19.73
C LEU A 451 23.19 -25.33 20.24
N GLU A 452 23.89 -25.99 19.31
CA GLU A 452 25.03 -26.86 19.64
C GLU A 452 26.33 -26.05 19.63
N ASN A 453 27.11 -26.29 20.68
CA ASN A 453 28.54 -26.10 20.89
C ASN A 453 29.38 -25.40 19.79
N GLU A 454 30.10 -24.37 20.26
CA GLU A 454 31.35 -23.78 19.71
C GLU A 454 31.20 -22.48 18.88
N ASP A 455 30.82 -21.37 19.51
CA ASP A 455 30.97 -20.05 18.87
C ASP A 455 31.66 -19.02 19.79
N VAL A 456 32.97 -18.86 19.55
CA VAL A 456 33.80 -17.74 20.03
C VAL A 456 33.65 -16.58 19.04
N TRP A 457 33.53 -15.33 19.51
CA TRP A 457 33.57 -14.15 18.64
C TRP A 457 34.68 -13.17 19.01
N ILE A 458 35.36 -12.67 17.96
CA ILE A 458 36.48 -11.73 17.96
C ILE A 458 35.96 -10.38 17.43
N LEU A 459 36.30 -9.28 18.10
CA LEU A 459 35.98 -7.92 17.68
C LEU A 459 37.01 -7.41 16.65
N ASP A 460 36.54 -6.79 15.57
CA ASP A 460 37.38 -6.31 14.45
C ASP A 460 37.91 -4.88 14.68
N GLU A 461 39.03 -4.52 14.02
CA GLU A 461 39.75 -3.24 14.19
C GLU A 461 38.94 -2.00 13.78
N ASP A 462 37.99 -2.13 12.84
CA ASP A 462 37.14 -1.03 12.39
C ASP A 462 36.16 -0.59 13.50
N PHE A 463 35.74 -1.54 14.35
CA PHE A 463 34.94 -1.28 15.55
C PHE A 463 35.72 -0.51 16.62
N LEU A 464 37.03 -0.73 16.73
CA LEU A 464 37.89 -0.05 17.69
C LEU A 464 38.21 1.40 17.28
N GLU A 465 38.13 1.73 15.99
CA GLU A 465 38.43 3.08 15.49
C GLU A 465 37.24 4.04 15.69
N VAL A 466 36.00 3.54 15.67
CA VAL A 466 34.76 4.31 15.89
C VAL A 466 34.62 4.81 17.33
N LEU A 467 35.16 4.07 18.31
CA LEU A 467 35.12 4.39 19.75
C LEU A 467 35.72 5.76 20.12
N ASN A 468 36.54 6.36 19.27
CA ASN A 468 37.39 7.49 19.62
C ASN A 468 36.79 8.87 19.27
N THR A 469 35.49 8.96 18.93
CA THR A 469 34.95 10.15 18.21
C THR A 469 33.67 10.82 18.74
N THR A 470 33.11 10.43 19.90
CA THR A 470 31.84 11.01 20.38
C THR A 470 31.96 11.60 21.78
N ASP A 471 31.87 12.93 21.88
CA ASP A 471 31.78 13.68 23.13
C ASP A 471 30.28 13.80 23.55
N ASP A 472 29.94 13.36 24.78
CA ASP A 472 28.68 13.58 25.55
C ASP A 472 27.78 12.37 25.89
N ASN A 473 28.33 11.17 26.13
CA ASN A 473 27.58 10.12 26.85
C ASN A 473 28.46 9.37 27.85
N VAL A 474 27.84 8.83 28.90
CA VAL A 474 28.52 8.03 29.93
C VAL A 474 28.37 6.55 29.56
N PRO A 475 29.46 5.85 29.19
CA PRO A 475 29.43 4.40 28.97
C PRO A 475 28.97 3.66 30.22
N TYR A 476 28.46 2.45 30.09
CA TYR A 476 28.10 1.61 31.24
C TYR A 476 28.28 0.13 30.94
N ILE A 477 28.41 -0.67 32.00
CA ILE A 477 28.31 -2.13 31.96
C ILE A 477 27.00 -2.52 32.63
N SER A 478 26.21 -3.38 32.00
CA SER A 478 24.99 -3.96 32.57
C SER A 478 25.15 -5.48 32.68
N LEU A 479 24.71 -6.05 33.81
CA LEU A 479 24.70 -7.48 34.07
C LEU A 479 23.27 -7.95 34.26
N MET A 480 22.87 -9.04 33.60
CA MET A 480 21.63 -9.74 33.93
C MET A 480 21.97 -10.86 34.92
N ILE A 481 21.50 -10.73 36.16
CA ILE A 481 21.84 -11.60 37.26
C ILE A 481 20.62 -12.40 37.70
N LEU A 482 20.73 -13.73 37.67
CA LEU A 482 19.80 -14.62 38.35
C LEU A 482 20.25 -14.77 39.81
N PRO A 483 19.50 -14.19 40.78
CA PRO A 483 19.84 -14.33 42.19
C PRO A 483 19.69 -15.80 42.61
N PRO A 484 20.37 -16.22 43.68
CA PRO A 484 20.21 -17.56 44.22
C PRO A 484 18.74 -17.84 44.56
N THR A 485 18.28 -19.08 44.33
CA THR A 485 16.90 -19.48 44.58
C THR A 485 16.43 -19.32 46.04
N GLU A 486 17.34 -19.07 46.98
CA GLU A 486 17.02 -18.78 48.38
C GLU A 486 16.73 -17.28 48.64
N ILE A 487 16.97 -16.41 47.65
CA ILE A 487 16.80 -14.96 47.68
C ILE A 487 15.78 -14.58 46.59
N ILE A 488 14.51 -14.88 46.85
CA ILE A 488 13.39 -14.61 45.90
C ILE A 488 12.57 -13.39 46.35
N GLU A 489 12.62 -13.02 47.64
CA GLU A 489 11.92 -11.83 48.13
C GLU A 489 12.64 -10.56 47.62
N GLU A 490 11.89 -9.72 46.91
CA GLU A 490 12.37 -8.55 46.19
C GLU A 490 13.29 -7.64 47.03
N ASP A 491 12.91 -7.32 48.26
CA ASP A 491 13.72 -6.50 49.18
C ASP A 491 15.09 -7.14 49.51
N LEU A 492 15.14 -8.47 49.66
CA LEU A 492 16.37 -9.22 49.92
C LEU A 492 17.24 -9.31 48.67
N THR A 493 16.63 -9.35 47.49
CA THR A 493 17.35 -9.37 46.22
C THR A 493 18.03 -8.04 45.94
N TYR A 494 17.36 -6.92 46.21
CA TYR A 494 17.98 -5.59 46.10
C TYR A 494 19.14 -5.41 47.08
N GLU A 495 18.97 -5.84 48.33
CA GLU A 495 20.06 -5.83 49.32
C GLU A 495 21.22 -6.73 48.87
N PHE A 496 20.93 -7.93 48.35
CA PHE A 496 21.94 -8.86 47.86
C PHE A 496 22.72 -8.31 46.66
N LEU A 497 22.01 -7.83 45.63
CA LEU A 497 22.62 -7.33 44.39
C LEU A 497 23.33 -5.99 44.59
N GLY A 498 22.91 -5.19 45.57
CA GLY A 498 23.60 -3.96 45.96
C GLY A 498 24.98 -4.20 46.59
N ASN A 499 25.36 -5.44 46.88
CA ASN A 499 26.71 -5.80 47.33
C ASN A 499 27.58 -6.36 46.18
N VAL A 500 27.06 -6.42 44.96
CA VAL A 500 27.83 -6.80 43.77
C VAL A 500 28.58 -5.57 43.28
N THR A 501 29.91 -5.65 43.32
CA THR A 501 30.79 -4.58 42.86
C THR A 501 31.53 -5.04 41.61
N LEU A 502 31.59 -4.20 40.59
CA LEU A 502 32.26 -4.51 39.33
C LEU A 502 33.62 -3.82 39.28
N HIS A 503 34.67 -4.56 38.97
CA HIS A 503 36.00 -4.02 38.72
C HIS A 503 36.27 -4.02 37.22
N LEU A 504 36.38 -2.84 36.63
CA LEU A 504 36.78 -2.64 35.24
C LEU A 504 38.24 -2.19 35.20
N ASN A 505 39.14 -3.04 34.73
CA ASN A 505 40.58 -2.77 34.69
C ASN A 505 41.16 -2.31 36.04
N GLU A 506 40.83 -3.02 37.13
CA GLU A 506 41.18 -2.67 38.53
C GLU A 506 40.44 -1.45 39.11
N PHE A 507 39.56 -0.78 38.34
CA PHE A 507 38.73 0.31 38.84
C PHE A 507 37.38 -0.19 39.31
N GLU A 508 37.06 0.12 40.56
CA GLU A 508 35.81 -0.25 41.22
C GLU A 508 34.64 0.61 40.72
N LEU A 509 33.57 -0.06 40.31
CA LEU A 509 32.29 0.50 39.89
C LEU A 509 31.19 -0.08 40.77
N GLU A 510 30.35 0.81 41.28
CA GLU A 510 29.20 0.47 42.11
C GLU A 510 27.93 0.33 41.26
N PRO A 511 27.01 -0.57 41.64
CA PRO A 511 25.74 -0.71 40.97
C PRO A 511 24.88 0.52 41.26
N GLU A 512 24.44 1.21 40.21
CA GLU A 512 23.58 2.41 40.35
C GLU A 512 22.10 2.07 40.12
N ILE A 513 21.84 1.08 39.26
CA ILE A 513 20.48 0.63 38.92
C ILE A 513 20.39 -0.88 39.13
N ILE A 514 19.34 -1.32 39.82
CA ILE A 514 18.98 -2.73 39.98
C ILE A 514 17.49 -2.85 39.68
N GLU A 515 17.07 -3.69 38.74
CA GLU A 515 15.65 -3.84 38.37
C GLU A 515 15.30 -5.29 37.99
N PRO A 516 14.13 -5.84 38.40
CA PRO A 516 13.72 -7.19 38.05
C PRO A 516 13.29 -7.27 36.58
N VAL A 517 13.70 -8.36 35.93
CA VAL A 517 13.41 -8.66 34.53
C VAL A 517 12.46 -9.85 34.47
N TYR A 518 11.28 -9.62 33.90
CA TYR A 518 10.25 -10.63 33.66
C TYR A 518 10.05 -10.76 32.15
N ALA A 519 10.38 -11.91 31.59
CA ALA A 519 10.21 -12.21 30.17
C ALA A 519 8.76 -12.56 29.85
N LEU A 520 8.40 -12.41 28.57
CA LEU A 520 7.05 -12.64 28.07
C LEU A 520 7.00 -13.95 27.28
N ASP A 521 7.09 -15.07 27.98
CA ASP A 521 6.94 -16.42 27.43
C ASP A 521 5.59 -17.07 27.83
N GLU A 522 5.42 -18.37 27.54
CA GLU A 522 4.18 -19.11 27.81
C GLU A 522 3.93 -19.38 29.32
N LEU A 523 4.88 -19.07 30.21
CA LEU A 523 4.80 -19.32 31.66
C LEU A 523 5.44 -18.16 32.47
N PRO A 524 4.66 -17.17 32.96
CA PRO A 524 5.23 -15.95 33.54
C PRO A 524 5.89 -16.19 34.90
N ASP A 525 7.23 -16.18 34.93
CA ASP A 525 8.06 -16.13 36.14
C ASP A 525 9.14 -15.00 36.07
N LEU A 526 9.96 -14.90 37.12
CA LEU A 526 11.04 -13.92 37.25
C LEU A 526 12.31 -14.53 36.64
N ASP A 527 12.83 -13.90 35.58
CA ASP A 527 13.94 -14.46 34.80
C ASP A 527 15.32 -13.98 35.26
N ALA A 528 15.47 -12.73 35.68
CA ALA A 528 16.73 -12.17 36.17
C ALA A 528 16.51 -10.80 36.84
N TYR A 529 17.59 -10.17 37.31
CA TYR A 529 17.66 -8.74 37.65
C TYR A 529 18.75 -8.08 36.81
N GLU A 530 18.45 -6.94 36.20
CA GLU A 530 19.45 -6.10 35.55
C GLU A 530 20.18 -5.28 36.61
N VAL A 531 21.52 -5.27 36.56
CA VAL A 531 22.40 -4.49 37.46
C VAL A 531 23.35 -3.64 36.62
N VAL A 532 23.26 -2.31 36.74
CA VAL A 532 23.97 -1.35 35.87
C VAL A 532 25.08 -0.62 36.62
N PHE A 533 26.26 -0.59 35.99
CA PHE A 533 27.51 0.01 36.47
C PHE A 533 27.96 1.11 35.49
N PRO A 534 27.68 2.40 35.78
CA PRO A 534 28.09 3.49 34.92
C PRO A 534 29.61 3.75 34.98
N ILE A 535 30.19 4.13 33.83
CA ILE A 535 31.60 4.43 33.61
C ILE A 535 31.75 5.93 33.40
N TYR A 536 31.86 6.67 34.51
CA TYR A 536 31.98 8.12 34.47
C TYR A 536 33.36 8.63 34.02
N ASP A 537 34.39 7.80 34.11
CA ASP A 537 35.74 8.09 33.61
C ASP A 537 36.04 7.13 32.46
N GLU A 538 35.80 7.57 31.23
CA GLU A 538 36.07 6.77 30.02
C GLU A 538 37.54 6.36 29.90
N GLY A 539 38.46 7.05 30.58
CA GLY A 539 39.88 6.73 30.59
C GLY A 539 40.21 5.36 31.20
N ILE A 540 39.26 4.74 31.90
CA ILE A 540 39.42 3.38 32.43
C ILE A 540 39.14 2.29 31.38
N LEU A 541 38.54 2.62 30.23
CA LEU A 541 38.31 1.69 29.14
C LEU A 541 39.58 1.53 28.28
N GLY A 542 40.04 0.29 28.13
CA GLY A 542 41.16 -0.10 27.28
C GLY A 542 40.71 -0.81 26.00
N ARG A 543 41.68 -1.11 25.12
CA ARG A 543 41.45 -2.03 23.98
C ARG A 543 41.14 -3.45 24.41
N GLU A 544 41.73 -3.86 25.53
CA GLU A 544 41.41 -5.08 26.25
C GLU A 544 40.90 -4.63 27.62
N ASN A 545 39.73 -5.12 28.01
CA ASN A 545 39.12 -4.80 29.29
C ASN A 545 39.01 -6.07 30.12
N VAL A 546 39.49 -6.01 31.35
CA VAL A 546 39.28 -7.05 32.35
C VAL A 546 38.10 -6.61 33.21
N ILE A 547 37.07 -7.46 33.26
CA ILE A 547 35.92 -7.28 34.14
C ILE A 547 35.99 -8.36 35.21
N GLU A 548 36.06 -7.94 36.46
CA GLU A 548 36.02 -8.83 37.63
C GLU A 548 34.83 -8.42 38.49
N LEU A 549 34.24 -9.39 39.19
CA LEU A 549 33.18 -9.12 40.15
C LEU A 549 33.70 -9.41 41.55
N SER A 550 33.46 -8.49 42.47
CA SER A 550 33.59 -8.73 43.90
C SER A 550 32.24 -8.65 44.58
N PHE A 551 32.20 -9.15 45.81
CA PHE A 551 31.02 -9.08 46.64
C PHE A 551 31.41 -8.57 48.01
N ASP A 552 30.87 -7.41 48.40
CA ASP A 552 31.38 -6.63 49.53
C ASP A 552 31.13 -7.25 50.90
N GLN A 553 30.06 -8.05 51.03
CA GLN A 553 29.68 -8.74 52.27
C GLN A 553 29.77 -10.26 52.12
N PRO A 554 30.94 -10.87 52.41
CA PRO A 554 31.17 -12.31 52.22
C PRO A 554 30.17 -13.21 52.96
N GLU A 555 29.61 -12.75 54.08
CA GLU A 555 28.60 -13.46 54.86
C GLU A 555 27.25 -13.58 54.16
N MET A 556 26.90 -12.59 53.33
CA MET A 556 25.69 -12.57 52.52
C MET A 556 25.89 -13.26 51.16
N PHE A 557 27.14 -13.42 50.72
CA PHE A 557 27.45 -14.03 49.44
C PHE A 557 26.81 -15.41 49.31
N ARG A 558 26.17 -15.59 48.16
CA ARG A 558 25.62 -16.85 47.68
C ARG A 558 25.97 -16.95 46.20
N PRO A 559 26.28 -18.14 45.67
CA PRO A 559 26.51 -18.30 44.24
C PRO A 559 25.29 -17.81 43.44
N PHE A 560 25.52 -16.95 42.45
CA PHE A 560 24.52 -16.42 41.53
C PHE A 560 25.00 -16.61 40.09
N THR A 561 24.09 -16.50 39.13
CA THR A 561 24.43 -16.62 37.71
C THR A 561 24.38 -15.26 37.05
N VAL A 562 25.40 -14.94 36.26
CA VAL A 562 25.34 -13.81 35.32
C VAL A 562 24.96 -14.39 33.97
N GLU A 563 23.73 -14.15 33.54
CA GLU A 563 23.15 -14.65 32.29
C GLU A 563 23.60 -13.82 31.08
N MET A 564 23.86 -12.53 31.31
CA MET A 564 24.27 -11.60 30.26
C MET A 564 25.19 -10.54 30.83
N LEU A 565 26.17 -10.15 30.02
CA LEU A 565 27.00 -8.98 30.23
C LEU A 565 26.89 -8.09 29.00
N LEU A 566 26.49 -6.84 29.19
CA LEU A 566 26.32 -5.83 28.16
C LEU A 566 27.29 -4.68 28.45
N ILE A 567 28.08 -4.29 27.45
CA ILE A 567 28.92 -3.10 27.51
C ILE A 567 28.35 -2.10 26.51
N SER A 568 27.93 -0.94 27.01
CA SER A 568 27.35 0.14 26.21
C SER A 568 28.25 1.35 26.26
N THR A 569 28.56 1.91 25.09
CA THR A 569 29.42 3.10 24.96
C THR A 569 28.65 4.40 24.82
N GLY A 570 27.32 4.37 24.97
CA GLY A 570 26.52 5.59 25.00
C GLY A 570 26.32 6.26 23.64
N SER A 571 25.52 5.63 22.77
CA SER A 571 24.82 6.18 21.59
C SER A 571 25.39 5.95 20.18
N ILE A 572 24.40 5.85 19.28
CA ILE A 572 24.44 5.67 17.83
C ILE A 572 24.77 7.01 17.16
N PRO A 573 25.71 7.10 16.20
CA PRO A 573 25.95 8.32 15.44
C PRO A 573 24.78 8.64 14.50
N ARG A 574 24.44 9.93 14.38
CA ARG A 574 23.76 10.45 13.18
C ARG A 574 24.71 10.30 12.00
N VAL A 575 24.42 9.38 11.08
CA VAL A 575 25.15 9.30 9.81
C VAL A 575 24.54 10.28 8.80
N ILE A 576 25.33 11.31 8.51
CA ILE A 576 25.30 12.10 7.27
C ILE A 576 25.95 11.24 6.18
N ASP A 577 25.38 11.27 4.97
CA ASP A 577 25.80 10.59 3.72
C ASP A 577 27.31 10.31 3.56
N ALA A 578 27.68 9.07 3.17
CA ALA A 578 28.02 8.72 1.78
C ALA A 578 28.68 7.32 1.65
N GLU A 579 28.46 6.73 0.47
CA GLU A 579 29.17 5.61 -0.19
C GLU A 579 28.66 4.17 0.00
N LYS A 580 28.20 3.60 -1.12
CA LYS A 580 27.90 2.18 -1.36
C LYS A 580 29.17 1.33 -1.22
N PRO A 581 29.00 0.03 -0.88
CA PRO A 581 29.55 -0.97 -1.78
C PRO A 581 28.54 -2.06 -2.21
N VAL A 582 28.92 -2.63 -3.34
CA VAL A 582 28.37 -3.72 -4.15
C VAL A 582 28.21 -5.02 -3.32
N VAL A 583 27.20 -5.85 -3.63
CA VAL A 583 27.33 -7.30 -3.92
C VAL A 583 25.95 -7.99 -4.11
N GLU A 584 25.85 -8.60 -5.30
CA GLU A 584 25.17 -9.84 -5.75
C GLU A 584 23.73 -10.20 -5.31
N GLU A 585 22.85 -10.29 -6.32
CA GLU A 585 21.52 -10.90 -6.25
C GLU A 585 21.55 -12.45 -6.17
N PRO A 586 20.69 -13.09 -5.36
CA PRO A 586 20.31 -14.49 -5.53
C PRO A 586 19.02 -14.65 -6.38
N PRO A 587 18.74 -15.85 -6.94
CA PRO A 587 18.04 -16.02 -8.20
C PRO A 587 16.51 -15.99 -8.10
N ARG A 588 15.86 -15.59 -9.22
CA ARG A 588 14.41 -15.68 -9.47
C ARG A 588 13.89 -17.13 -9.39
N PRO A 589 12.68 -17.37 -8.83
CA PRO A 589 11.87 -18.53 -9.17
C PRO A 589 11.08 -18.33 -10.47
N GLU A 590 10.85 -19.44 -11.17
CA GLU A 590 10.31 -19.57 -12.53
C GLU A 590 8.84 -19.15 -12.73
N LEU A 591 8.56 -18.70 -13.96
CA LEU A 591 7.24 -18.37 -14.52
C LEU A 591 6.25 -19.55 -14.51
N VAL A 592 4.96 -19.24 -14.31
CA VAL A 592 3.84 -20.09 -14.76
C VAL A 592 3.11 -19.38 -15.88
N LEU A 593 3.03 -20.04 -17.04
CA LEU A 593 2.54 -19.57 -18.33
C LEU A 593 1.04 -19.22 -18.34
N GLU A 594 0.69 -18.06 -18.91
CA GLU A 594 -0.63 -17.78 -19.48
C GLU A 594 -0.50 -17.62 -21.01
N LEU A 595 -1.26 -18.42 -21.78
CA LEU A 595 -1.21 -18.48 -23.25
C LEU A 595 -1.94 -17.27 -23.88
N THR A 596 -1.35 -16.67 -24.92
CA THR A 596 -1.91 -15.54 -25.68
C THR A 596 -2.17 -15.92 -27.15
N PRO A 597 -3.27 -15.47 -27.78
CA PRO A 597 -3.57 -15.77 -29.17
C PRO A 597 -2.67 -14.97 -30.14
N VAL A 598 -2.01 -15.67 -31.06
CA VAL A 598 -1.15 -15.13 -32.12
C VAL A 598 -1.73 -15.51 -33.50
N PHE A 599 -1.62 -14.60 -34.47
CA PHE A 599 -2.14 -14.78 -35.82
C PHE A 599 -1.07 -15.43 -36.71
N ASP A 600 -1.29 -16.65 -37.18
CA ASP A 600 -0.41 -17.34 -38.13
C ASP A 600 -0.56 -16.71 -39.52
N VAL A 601 0.42 -15.91 -39.91
CA VAL A 601 0.43 -15.16 -41.18
C VAL A 601 0.58 -16.09 -42.39
N ALA A 602 1.19 -17.26 -42.24
CA ALA A 602 1.39 -18.19 -43.35
C ALA A 602 0.09 -18.95 -43.72
N ASN A 603 -0.81 -19.14 -42.75
CA ASN A 603 -2.02 -19.94 -42.91
C ASN A 603 -3.33 -19.17 -42.66
N GLU A 604 -3.27 -17.87 -42.35
CA GLU A 604 -4.41 -16.99 -42.06
C GLU A 604 -5.33 -17.49 -40.91
N THR A 605 -4.75 -18.09 -39.87
CA THR A 605 -5.51 -18.66 -38.74
C THR A 605 -4.98 -18.21 -37.38
N LEU A 606 -5.87 -18.12 -36.38
CA LEU A 606 -5.50 -17.78 -35.00
C LEU A 606 -5.06 -19.05 -34.23
N ILE A 607 -3.86 -19.05 -33.65
CA ILE A 607 -3.31 -20.12 -32.81
C ILE A 607 -2.96 -19.58 -31.42
N LEU A 608 -3.13 -20.42 -30.38
CA LEU A 608 -2.75 -20.06 -29.01
C LEU A 608 -1.25 -20.33 -28.82
N SER A 609 -0.50 -19.29 -28.49
CA SER A 609 0.96 -19.32 -28.32
C SER A 609 1.36 -18.89 -26.91
N ASP A 610 2.42 -19.51 -26.42
CA ASP A 610 3.05 -19.37 -25.12
C ASP A 610 3.98 -18.16 -24.98
N SER A 611 4.08 -17.31 -26.01
CA SER A 611 4.95 -16.12 -26.01
C SER A 611 4.18 -14.84 -26.37
N PRO A 612 4.21 -13.78 -25.52
CA PRO A 612 3.61 -12.47 -25.82
C PRO A 612 4.53 -11.56 -26.65
N ILE A 613 5.65 -12.07 -27.14
CA ILE A 613 6.68 -11.32 -27.85
C ILE A 613 6.95 -12.06 -29.15
N LEU A 614 6.84 -11.34 -30.28
CA LEU A 614 7.42 -11.81 -31.53
C LEU A 614 8.88 -12.16 -31.25
N SER A 615 9.27 -13.40 -31.53
CA SER A 615 10.64 -13.89 -31.36
C SER A 615 11.65 -12.93 -32.01
N GLU A 616 12.90 -12.94 -31.57
CA GLU A 616 13.97 -12.16 -32.22
C GLU A 616 14.04 -12.44 -33.74
N ASP A 617 13.61 -13.63 -34.18
CA ASP A 617 13.50 -14.02 -35.58
C ASP A 617 12.32 -13.33 -36.30
N GLU A 618 11.17 -13.14 -35.64
CA GLU A 618 10.00 -12.41 -36.16
C GLU A 618 10.20 -10.89 -36.13
N ILE A 619 10.87 -10.36 -35.10
CA ILE A 619 11.36 -8.98 -35.05
C ILE A 619 12.41 -8.77 -36.15
N SER A 620 13.27 -9.76 -36.40
CA SER A 620 14.22 -9.74 -37.51
C SER A 620 13.54 -9.82 -38.87
N GLU A 621 12.41 -10.54 -39.02
CA GLU A 621 11.59 -10.54 -40.23
C GLU A 621 10.88 -9.19 -40.46
N LEU A 622 10.39 -8.52 -39.41
CA LEU A 622 9.84 -7.17 -39.49
C LEU A 622 10.92 -6.12 -39.82
N ILE A 623 12.11 -6.23 -39.22
CA ILE A 623 13.28 -5.44 -39.58
C ILE A 623 13.69 -5.71 -41.04
N ALA A 624 13.55 -6.95 -41.53
CA ALA A 624 13.81 -7.33 -42.91
C ALA A 624 12.68 -6.96 -43.90
N SER A 625 11.44 -6.76 -43.42
CA SER A 625 10.25 -6.43 -44.23
C SER A 625 10.26 -5.00 -44.80
N GLY A 626 11.06 -4.11 -44.20
CA GLY A 626 11.30 -2.76 -44.71
C GLY A 626 10.27 -1.69 -44.31
N ASP A 627 9.14 -2.02 -43.67
CA ASP A 627 8.15 -0.98 -43.29
C ASP A 627 8.50 -0.30 -41.95
N LEU A 628 9.27 0.78 -42.04
CA LEU A 628 9.66 1.62 -40.90
C LEU A 628 8.47 2.13 -40.08
N PHE A 629 7.33 2.42 -40.72
CA PHE A 629 6.19 3.02 -40.02
C PHE A 629 5.48 2.01 -39.13
N ALA A 630 5.33 0.76 -39.59
CA ALA A 630 4.75 -0.32 -38.79
C ALA A 630 5.56 -0.55 -37.50
N LEU A 631 6.89 -0.54 -37.61
CA LEU A 631 7.82 -0.66 -36.49
C LEU A 631 7.69 0.53 -35.50
N MET A 632 7.49 1.75 -36.00
CA MET A 632 7.26 2.92 -35.15
C MET A 632 5.93 2.86 -34.39
N VAL A 633 4.87 2.33 -35.01
CA VAL A 633 3.57 2.13 -34.37
C VAL A 633 3.68 1.12 -33.21
N GLU A 634 4.38 0.02 -33.41
CA GLU A 634 4.62 -0.98 -32.36
C GLU A 634 5.36 -0.38 -31.15
N LYS A 635 6.44 0.39 -31.41
CA LYS A 635 7.19 1.05 -30.32
C LYS A 635 6.42 2.18 -29.65
N LYS A 636 5.53 2.86 -30.35
CA LYS A 636 4.61 3.85 -29.75
C LYS A 636 3.70 3.18 -28.72
N ASP A 637 3.18 2.00 -29.00
CA ASP A 637 2.34 1.26 -28.05
C ASP A 637 3.14 0.79 -26.84
N TRP A 638 4.39 0.33 -27.05
CA TRP A 638 5.33 0.06 -25.97
C TRP A 638 5.58 1.31 -25.10
N TYR A 639 5.89 2.46 -25.72
CA TYR A 639 6.09 3.72 -25.00
C TYR A 639 4.87 4.09 -24.16
N ASN A 640 3.68 4.08 -24.77
CA ASN A 640 2.41 4.43 -24.13
C ASN A 640 2.12 3.56 -22.90
N ASN A 641 2.41 2.25 -22.97
CA ASN A 641 2.26 1.30 -21.86
C ASN A 641 3.24 1.55 -20.70
N ASN A 642 4.35 2.26 -20.96
CA ASN A 642 5.40 2.55 -20.00
C ASN A 642 5.45 4.03 -19.55
N THR A 643 4.48 4.86 -19.95
CA THR A 643 4.39 6.30 -19.61
C THR A 643 4.27 6.60 -18.11
N HIS A 644 3.92 5.61 -17.29
CA HIS A 644 3.92 5.70 -15.83
C HIS A 644 5.35 5.83 -15.25
N LEU A 645 6.36 5.34 -15.97
CA LEU A 645 7.78 5.47 -15.62
C LEU A 645 8.35 6.86 -15.93
N VAL A 646 7.61 7.70 -16.66
CA VAL A 646 8.04 9.06 -17.04
C VAL A 646 7.85 10.02 -15.84
N PRO A 647 8.93 10.67 -15.34
CA PRO A 647 8.85 11.60 -14.21
C PRO A 647 7.92 12.79 -14.45
N GLY A 648 7.32 13.31 -13.38
CA GLY A 648 6.32 14.39 -13.45
C GLY A 648 6.79 15.67 -14.16
N PHE A 649 8.05 16.07 -13.99
CA PHE A 649 8.59 17.27 -14.66
C PHE A 649 8.77 17.09 -16.19
N VAL A 650 8.89 15.85 -16.68
CA VAL A 650 8.91 15.53 -18.12
C VAL A 650 7.49 15.55 -18.68
N LYS A 651 6.51 15.11 -17.89
CA LYS A 651 5.06 15.21 -18.21
C LYS A 651 4.61 16.66 -18.34
N ASP A 652 5.15 17.57 -17.52
CA ASP A 652 4.85 19.00 -17.60
C ASP A 652 5.46 19.68 -18.85
N TRP A 653 6.53 19.11 -19.41
CA TRP A 653 7.23 19.67 -20.56
C TRP A 653 6.74 19.11 -21.91
N LEU A 654 6.53 17.79 -21.99
CA LEU A 654 5.95 17.11 -23.17
C LEU A 654 4.41 17.12 -23.16
N GLY A 655 3.81 17.67 -22.11
CA GLY A 655 2.42 17.44 -21.74
C GLY A 655 1.37 17.89 -22.73
N ASN A 656 1.66 18.75 -23.70
CA ASN A 656 0.73 19.12 -24.77
C ASN A 656 1.50 19.62 -25.99
N THR A 657 1.96 18.73 -26.87
CA THR A 657 2.76 19.11 -28.05
C THR A 657 2.25 18.43 -29.32
N ARG A 658 2.22 19.18 -30.43
CA ARG A 658 1.85 18.70 -31.76
C ARG A 658 3.10 18.76 -32.64
N VAL A 659 3.66 17.59 -32.98
CA VAL A 659 4.96 17.51 -33.66
C VAL A 659 4.77 16.96 -35.06
N ASN A 660 5.35 17.63 -36.05
CA ASN A 660 5.61 17.02 -37.36
C ASN A 660 7.03 16.47 -37.37
N VAL A 661 7.21 15.24 -37.85
CA VAL A 661 8.51 14.60 -37.98
C VAL A 661 8.74 14.27 -39.44
N GLU A 662 9.84 14.78 -40.00
CA GLU A 662 10.28 14.50 -41.36
C GLU A 662 11.43 13.47 -41.32
N ILE A 663 11.20 12.29 -41.88
CA ILE A 663 12.20 11.22 -41.91
C ILE A 663 12.75 11.11 -43.33
N LEU A 664 14.05 11.39 -43.52
CA LEU A 664 14.72 11.16 -44.80
C LEU A 664 15.04 9.68 -44.93
N MET A 665 14.34 9.01 -45.86
CA MET A 665 14.47 7.59 -46.15
C MET A 665 15.75 7.32 -46.94
N ASP A 666 16.28 6.09 -46.84
CA ASP A 666 17.55 5.73 -47.49
C ASP A 666 17.45 5.75 -49.04
N ASP A 667 16.23 5.64 -49.59
CA ASP A 667 15.94 5.77 -51.03
C ASP A 667 15.87 7.23 -51.53
N GLY A 668 16.05 8.20 -50.62
CA GLY A 668 15.98 9.63 -50.89
C GLY A 668 14.56 10.21 -50.87
N SER A 669 13.53 9.41 -50.56
CA SER A 669 12.18 9.90 -50.27
C SER A 669 12.08 10.47 -48.85
N VAL A 670 10.99 11.20 -48.57
CA VAL A 670 10.72 11.74 -47.23
C VAL A 670 9.43 11.13 -46.72
N MET A 671 9.49 10.49 -45.56
CA MET A 671 8.33 10.04 -44.82
C MET A 671 7.95 11.11 -43.80
N ASP A 672 6.82 11.74 -44.05
CA ASP A 672 6.20 12.67 -43.11
C ASP A 672 5.30 11.89 -42.14
N ILE A 673 5.49 12.12 -40.85
CA ILE A 673 4.57 11.65 -39.81
C ILE A 673 4.22 12.82 -38.88
N TYR A 674 3.09 12.70 -38.19
CA TYR A 674 2.75 13.61 -37.12
C TYR A 674 2.42 12.85 -35.84
N MET A 675 2.61 13.51 -34.72
CA MET A 675 2.18 13.03 -33.41
C MET A 675 1.55 14.14 -32.57
N VAL A 676 0.49 13.76 -31.85
CA VAL A 676 -0.15 14.61 -30.85
C VAL A 676 0.06 13.97 -29.49
N VAL A 677 0.78 14.70 -28.63
CA VAL A 677 1.13 14.25 -27.28
C VAL A 677 0.31 15.06 -26.28
N GLU A 678 -0.43 14.37 -25.41
CA GLU A 678 -1.18 14.98 -24.31
C GLU A 678 -0.85 14.22 -23.01
N ASN A 679 -0.47 14.93 -21.95
CA ASN A 679 0.02 14.42 -20.68
C ASN A 679 1.13 13.35 -20.81
N ALA A 680 2.05 13.53 -21.77
CA ALA A 680 3.11 12.58 -22.16
C ALA A 680 2.59 11.25 -22.73
N TYR A 681 1.34 11.19 -23.18
CA TYR A 681 0.78 10.06 -23.92
C TYR A 681 0.64 10.42 -25.40
N ILE A 682 1.04 9.53 -26.30
CA ILE A 682 0.88 9.74 -27.75
C ILE A 682 -0.55 9.35 -28.14
N ASN A 683 -1.42 10.35 -28.28
CA ASN A 683 -2.84 10.18 -28.62
C ASN A 683 -3.05 9.92 -30.12
N GLU A 684 -2.30 10.62 -30.97
CA GLU A 684 -2.36 10.47 -32.43
C GLU A 684 -0.95 10.21 -32.97
N PHE A 685 -0.83 9.27 -33.92
CA PHE A 685 0.42 8.92 -34.58
C PHE A 685 0.12 8.37 -35.97
N GLU A 686 0.29 9.18 -37.01
CA GLU A 686 -0.10 8.82 -38.38
C GLU A 686 0.89 9.39 -39.42
N LYS A 687 0.84 8.84 -40.65
CA LYS A 687 1.55 9.41 -41.81
C LYS A 687 0.90 10.73 -42.23
N GLY A 688 1.71 11.75 -42.50
CA GLY A 688 1.26 13.07 -42.94
C GLY A 688 1.82 14.22 -42.08
N LYS A 689 1.25 15.42 -42.24
CA LYS A 689 1.65 16.63 -41.52
C LYS A 689 0.44 17.32 -40.89
N LEU A 690 0.60 17.82 -39.67
CA LEU A 690 -0.31 18.77 -39.04
C LEU A 690 -0.03 20.19 -39.55
N ASN A 691 -1.08 20.91 -39.97
CA ASN A 691 -0.98 22.31 -40.37
C ASN A 691 -0.74 23.25 -39.17
N ASP A 692 -1.08 22.81 -37.96
CA ASP A 692 -1.00 23.54 -36.70
C ASP A 692 0.04 22.94 -35.74
N ALA A 693 1.07 22.28 -36.28
CA ALA A 693 2.16 21.74 -35.47
C ALA A 693 2.87 22.84 -34.69
N THR A 694 3.14 22.59 -33.41
CA THR A 694 3.89 23.47 -32.51
C THR A 694 5.39 23.21 -32.59
N ALA A 695 5.80 22.05 -33.11
CA ALA A 695 7.18 21.67 -33.29
C ALA A 695 7.42 20.87 -34.59
N ARG A 696 8.66 20.90 -35.05
CA ARG A 696 9.17 20.11 -36.17
C ARG A 696 10.45 19.40 -35.76
N ALA A 697 10.53 18.11 -36.08
CA ALA A 697 11.74 17.33 -36.00
C ALA A 697 12.12 16.79 -37.38
N SER A 698 13.40 16.65 -37.67
CA SER A 698 13.88 15.95 -38.85
C SER A 698 15.05 15.04 -38.53
N LEU A 699 15.06 13.84 -39.09
CA LEU A 699 16.08 12.81 -38.89
C LEU A 699 16.14 11.83 -40.07
N SER A 700 17.16 10.97 -40.12
CA SER A 700 17.27 9.92 -41.15
C SER A 700 16.59 8.62 -40.74
N GLU A 701 16.21 7.80 -41.70
CA GLU A 701 15.73 6.42 -41.48
C GLU A 701 16.73 5.59 -40.67
N GLU A 702 18.02 5.66 -40.98
CA GLU A 702 19.08 5.03 -40.19
C GLU A 702 19.02 5.44 -38.70
N THR A 703 18.81 6.73 -38.42
CA THR A 703 18.72 7.26 -37.06
C THR A 703 17.48 6.72 -36.34
N VAL A 704 16.32 6.69 -37.03
CA VAL A 704 15.07 6.14 -36.49
C VAL A 704 15.22 4.66 -36.16
N ARG A 705 15.76 3.87 -37.10
CA ARG A 705 15.96 2.42 -36.91
C ARG A 705 16.91 2.15 -35.76
N ARG A 706 18.04 2.88 -35.68
CA ARG A 706 19.02 2.73 -34.59
C ARG A 706 18.43 3.06 -33.22
N ILE A 707 17.59 4.11 -33.13
CA ILE A 707 16.89 4.46 -31.89
C ILE A 707 15.92 3.35 -31.49
N ILE A 708 15.12 2.86 -32.45
CA ILE A 708 14.08 1.87 -32.21
C ILE A 708 14.66 0.50 -31.84
N SER A 709 15.77 0.12 -32.46
CA SER A 709 16.46 -1.15 -32.23
C SER A 709 17.46 -1.10 -31.07
N SER A 710 17.57 0.02 -30.36
CA SER A 710 18.50 0.16 -29.23
C SER A 710 17.92 -0.51 -27.98
N ASP A 711 18.80 -1.17 -27.22
CA ASP A 711 18.49 -1.62 -25.85
C ASP A 711 18.26 -0.43 -24.89
N ASP A 712 18.84 0.73 -25.24
CA ASP A 712 18.58 2.02 -24.60
C ASP A 712 18.20 3.08 -25.66
N PRO A 713 16.93 3.14 -26.10
CA PRO A 713 16.45 4.11 -27.08
C PRO A 713 16.62 5.56 -26.63
N VAL A 714 16.63 5.81 -25.32
CA VAL A 714 16.74 7.16 -24.75
C VAL A 714 18.17 7.68 -24.90
N ALA A 715 19.17 6.87 -24.55
CA ALA A 715 20.58 7.22 -24.79
C ALA A 715 20.87 7.43 -26.29
N GLU A 716 20.30 6.60 -27.16
CA GLU A 716 20.47 6.78 -28.61
C GLU A 716 19.77 8.03 -29.16
N VAL A 717 18.59 8.41 -28.66
CA VAL A 717 17.95 9.70 -28.99
C VAL A 717 18.84 10.87 -28.57
N GLN A 718 19.42 10.82 -27.36
CA GLN A 718 20.30 11.87 -26.86
C GLN A 718 21.56 12.01 -27.69
N LYS A 719 22.18 10.87 -28.01
CA LYS A 719 23.36 10.80 -28.87
C LYS A 719 23.07 11.36 -30.26
N ALA A 720 21.99 10.91 -30.89
CA ALA A 720 21.55 11.42 -32.19
C ALA A 720 21.26 12.93 -32.17
N TYR A 721 20.62 13.44 -31.12
CA TYR A 721 20.40 14.87 -30.95
C TYR A 721 21.72 15.66 -30.77
N SER A 722 22.61 15.17 -29.90
CA SER A 722 23.90 15.82 -29.60
C SER A 722 24.86 15.84 -30.80
N ASN A 723 24.77 14.83 -31.67
CA ASN A 723 25.51 14.73 -32.93
C ASN A 723 24.89 15.56 -34.07
N GLY A 724 23.71 16.17 -33.85
CA GLY A 724 22.98 16.92 -34.87
C GLY A 724 22.22 16.05 -35.88
N GLU A 725 22.07 14.75 -35.59
CA GLU A 725 21.31 13.79 -36.41
C GLU A 725 19.79 13.96 -36.23
N ILE A 726 19.36 14.49 -35.07
CA ILE A 726 18.00 14.99 -34.86
C ILE A 726 18.03 16.51 -34.85
N GLN A 727 17.36 17.14 -35.81
CA GLN A 727 17.16 18.59 -35.80
C GLN A 727 15.76 18.91 -35.31
N TYR A 728 15.65 19.79 -34.32
CA TYR A 728 14.38 20.16 -33.71
C TYR A 728 14.17 21.67 -33.76
N SER A 729 12.97 22.11 -34.12
CA SER A 729 12.60 23.52 -34.17
C SER A 729 11.14 23.75 -33.74
N GLY A 730 10.92 24.76 -32.90
CA GLY A 730 9.56 25.23 -32.56
C GLY A 730 8.97 26.04 -33.72
N VAL A 731 7.67 25.93 -33.95
CA VAL A 731 6.95 26.62 -35.03
C VAL A 731 6.04 27.69 -34.45
N GLY A 732 6.50 28.96 -34.41
CA GLY A 732 5.71 30.09 -33.92
C GLY A 732 6.53 31.26 -33.33
N PHE A 733 5.94 32.45 -33.26
CA PHE A 733 6.64 33.72 -32.92
C PHE A 733 7.01 33.88 -31.42
N VAL A 734 6.66 32.93 -30.55
CA VAL A 734 6.85 33.03 -29.08
C VAL A 734 7.90 32.05 -28.52
N GLU A 735 8.52 31.19 -29.33
CA GLU A 735 9.34 30.08 -28.82
C GLU A 735 10.81 30.05 -29.28
N SER A 736 11.36 31.20 -29.68
CA SER A 736 12.80 31.33 -29.94
C SER A 736 13.66 31.49 -28.67
N VAL A 737 13.08 31.43 -27.46
CA VAL A 737 13.77 31.66 -26.17
C VAL A 737 13.98 30.39 -25.32
N LYS A 738 13.51 29.21 -25.74
CA LYS A 738 13.73 27.96 -24.96
C LYS A 738 14.71 26.99 -25.63
N VAL A 739 15.89 27.47 -26.04
CA VAL A 739 17.05 26.59 -26.35
C VAL A 739 18.06 26.63 -25.20
N GLU A 740 17.55 26.60 -23.96
CA GLU A 740 18.30 26.28 -22.73
C GLU A 740 18.04 24.82 -22.26
N VAL A 741 17.41 24.00 -23.11
CA VAL A 741 17.01 22.60 -22.85
C VAL A 741 18.22 21.68 -22.63
N VAL A 742 19.41 22.08 -23.06
CA VAL A 742 20.65 21.29 -22.94
C VAL A 742 21.07 21.04 -21.48
N LYS A 743 20.66 21.87 -20.51
CA LYS A 743 20.95 21.66 -19.08
C LYS A 743 19.96 20.72 -18.36
N VAL A 744 18.87 20.33 -19.03
CA VAL A 744 17.83 19.43 -18.48
C VAL A 744 18.13 17.96 -18.79
N ILE A 745 18.73 17.69 -19.94
CA ILE A 745 19.10 16.34 -20.38
C ILE A 745 20.14 15.70 -19.45
N VAL A 746 21.09 16.50 -18.94
CA VAL A 746 22.10 16.07 -17.94
C VAL A 746 21.49 15.83 -16.54
N LYS A 747 20.27 16.28 -16.27
CA LYS A 747 19.55 16.00 -15.01
C LYS A 747 18.59 14.81 -15.11
N ILE A 748 18.16 14.45 -16.32
CA ILE A 748 17.44 13.20 -16.63
C ILE A 748 18.38 11.99 -16.48
N TYR A 749 19.68 12.19 -16.71
CA TYR A 749 20.77 11.23 -16.52
C TYR A 749 20.76 10.51 -15.15
N PHE A 750 20.48 11.20 -14.03
CA PHE A 750 20.49 10.57 -12.69
C PHE A 750 19.23 9.77 -12.36
N ILE A 751 18.17 9.86 -13.16
CA ILE A 751 16.86 9.25 -12.87
C ILE A 751 16.65 7.96 -13.67
N ILE A 752 17.35 7.80 -14.79
CA ILE A 752 17.21 6.63 -15.67
C ILE A 752 18.27 5.55 -15.37
N SER A 753 19.45 5.92 -14.87
CA SER A 753 20.48 4.93 -14.50
C SER A 753 20.11 4.05 -13.29
N ASP A 754 19.11 4.45 -12.48
CA ASP A 754 18.61 3.66 -11.35
C ASP A 754 17.34 2.86 -11.70
N LEU A 755 16.77 3.04 -12.91
CA LEU A 755 15.49 2.43 -13.31
C LEU A 755 15.62 1.28 -14.31
N LEU A 756 16.83 1.03 -14.82
CA LEU A 756 17.14 -0.08 -15.74
C LEU A 756 18.18 -1.07 -15.18
N GLY A 757 18.69 -0.82 -13.96
CA GLY A 757 19.87 -1.51 -13.41
C GLY A 757 21.15 -0.74 -13.68
#